data_AF-A0AAF0R257-F1
#
_entry.id   AF-A0AAF0R257-F1
#
_cell.length_a   1.000
_cell.length_b   1.000
_cell.length_c   1.000
_cell.angle_alpha   90.00
_cell.angle_beta   90.00
_cell.angle_gamma   90.00
#
_symmetry.space_group_name_H-M   'P 1'
#
loop_
_entity.id
_entity.type
_entity.pdbx_description
1 polymer ?
#
loop_
_entity_poly.entity_id
_entity_poly.type
_entity_poly.pdbx_seq_one_letter_code
_entity_poly.pdbx_strand_id
1 'polypeptide(L)'
;MPGFDPEISKLAQWILVNPRKIDYHTGVFATKITPAKDGRPVVIELTDAKTKEVKDTLEVNAALIATGRAPFTNCLGLENVPHLYCNGDANGKMTLAHAASAQGISVVEQVSGRDHVLNHLSIPAACFTHPEISMVGLTEVKTEFLSGLLCDEKPLRFCGLLVDNALIMFKFLRELVNNWRRILNTSTYSQIIPSMLIYRPDNGEILGVHIFGMHAADLIHEASNAIALGTSIQDIKFAVHAHPTLSEVLDELFKSAKLKELEKIQPGQMSRWDPVQKSDSRSRFECRIPIQVLDLRLELGVVAAGESSTENAFKDEYVPPWHKQITLRAMFTGFILSVVFNFIVCKLNLTTGVIPSLNVAAGLLGFAGIKSWTALTQKFGMLKQPFTRQENTVIQTCVVASSGIAFSSGTASYMLGMSPYIASQADAGNLPINTKNLAITWMLPYLLVVSFAGLFSIVALRKMMIMKYKLTYPSGTATAYLINCFHTPKGAELAKKQVGSLFKSFGFSFIFGAVQWIFARAEGCGFASLHTFGSQAYAKRLYFDFSSTYVGVGMLCPYMVNISLLTGAIVSWAFMWPMIEAKKGYWYSAQLSATSLHGIQGYRVFIAIAMMLGDGLFHFAYMLVVTISSFTKRKSSTQQDCSEEDDEDEKIRNEYFLRDQIPNWAAAGGYAGIAVVSIIVVPMIFHSLKWYHVLVAYLIAPILAFCNSYGAGLTDWSLASNYGKIAILTFSYWVGLENGGVIAGLASCGLVMSILDTASGLMGDFKTGYLTLTSPRSMFFSQLIGTAMGCVITPLVFWIFNSAYRLGDPEGSYPAPYALMYRGIALLGVEGFGSLPKHCLNLSICFFVAAILINLVTQLLKKFETKYRIYRFIPSPMCMAIPFYLGGYFAIDMCVGSLILFGMQMYNKQKAKDFGPAVASGLICGDSLWGIPASFLALAGVNAPFCLKL
;
A
#
# COMPACT_ATOMS: atom_id res chain seq x y z
N MET A 1 7.92 -27.22 30.63
CA MET A 1 8.73 -26.93 29.43
C MET A 1 10.11 -27.59 29.60
N PRO A 2 10.23 -28.90 29.35
CA PRO A 2 11.40 -29.68 29.80
C PRO A 2 12.74 -29.31 29.12
N GLY A 3 12.70 -28.62 27.97
CA GLY A 3 13.90 -28.15 27.28
C GLY A 3 14.48 -26.83 27.80
N PHE A 4 13.69 -26.06 28.55
CA PHE A 4 14.13 -24.80 29.17
C PHE A 4 14.67 -25.05 30.57
N ASP A 5 15.39 -24.07 31.12
CA ASP A 5 15.85 -24.15 32.50
C ASP A 5 14.65 -24.34 33.47
N PRO A 6 14.76 -25.24 34.48
CA PRO A 6 13.67 -25.50 35.42
C PRO A 6 13.18 -24.25 36.15
N GLU A 7 14.05 -23.29 36.44
CA GLU A 7 13.67 -22.09 37.19
C GLU A 7 12.89 -21.10 36.32
N ILE A 8 13.30 -20.93 35.07
CA ILE A 8 12.52 -20.17 34.06
C ILE A 8 11.20 -20.88 33.78
N SER A 9 11.19 -22.21 33.72
CA SER A 9 9.97 -23.00 33.52
C SER A 9 8.97 -22.85 34.66
N LYS A 10 9.43 -22.82 35.92
CA LYS A 10 8.57 -22.53 37.08
C LYS A 10 8.00 -21.12 37.00
N LEU A 11 8.82 -20.15 36.62
CA LEU A 11 8.37 -18.76 36.50
C LEU A 11 7.33 -18.60 35.39
N ALA A 12 7.55 -19.23 34.23
CA ALA A 12 6.57 -19.31 33.16
C ALA A 12 5.28 -20.00 33.64
N GLN A 13 5.34 -21.09 34.41
CA GLN A 13 4.14 -21.70 34.98
C GLN A 13 3.34 -20.70 35.83
N TRP A 14 4.03 -19.92 36.67
CA TRP A 14 3.38 -18.94 37.56
C TRP A 14 2.81 -17.72 36.85
N ILE A 15 3.52 -17.18 35.85
CA ILE A 15 3.17 -15.91 35.19
C ILE A 15 2.38 -16.16 33.90
N LEU A 16 2.72 -17.19 33.14
CA LEU A 16 2.10 -17.49 31.85
C LEU A 16 0.90 -18.43 31.99
N VAL A 17 1.00 -19.48 32.80
CA VAL A 17 -0.01 -20.55 32.84
C VAL A 17 -1.07 -20.29 33.91
N ASN A 18 -0.67 -20.12 35.17
CA ASN A 18 -1.60 -19.99 36.31
C ASN A 18 -2.64 -18.86 36.19
N PRO A 19 -2.34 -17.66 35.64
CA PRO A 19 -3.32 -16.59 35.52
C PRO A 19 -4.34 -16.81 34.39
N ARG A 20 -4.09 -17.76 33.49
CA ARG A 20 -4.94 -18.03 32.33
C ARG A 20 -5.95 -19.12 32.67
N LYS A 21 -7.10 -19.09 32.00
CA LYS A 21 -8.12 -20.15 32.05
C LYS A 21 -7.68 -21.37 31.22
N ILE A 22 -6.51 -21.91 31.52
CA ILE A 22 -5.95 -23.11 30.91
C ILE A 22 -5.89 -24.15 32.01
N ASP A 23 -6.69 -25.22 31.86
CA ASP A 23 -6.56 -26.39 32.71
C ASP A 23 -5.36 -27.21 32.24
N TYR A 24 -4.48 -27.60 33.16
CA TYR A 24 -3.24 -28.27 32.82
C TYR A 24 -2.90 -29.37 33.83
N HIS A 25 -2.44 -30.51 33.30
CA HIS A 25 -2.04 -31.66 34.10
C HIS A 25 -0.58 -32.00 33.81
N THR A 26 0.27 -31.97 34.84
CA THR A 26 1.68 -32.40 34.75
C THR A 26 1.87 -33.74 35.43
N GLY A 27 2.85 -34.54 34.97
CA GLY A 27 3.15 -35.85 35.55
C GLY A 27 2.13 -36.93 35.20
N VAL A 28 1.38 -36.75 34.10
CA VAL A 28 0.43 -37.73 33.56
C VAL A 28 0.76 -38.02 32.09
N PHE A 29 0.36 -39.19 31.60
CA PHE A 29 0.38 -39.57 30.19
C PHE A 29 -1.06 -39.72 29.69
N ALA A 30 -1.35 -39.22 28.48
CA ALA A 30 -2.57 -39.59 27.77
C ALA A 30 -2.38 -40.99 27.16
N THR A 31 -2.77 -42.03 27.89
CA THR A 31 -2.53 -43.43 27.50
C THR A 31 -3.48 -43.90 26.41
N LYS A 32 -4.68 -43.35 26.34
CA LYS A 32 -5.68 -43.68 25.35
C LYS A 32 -6.49 -42.45 24.97
N ILE A 33 -6.60 -42.21 23.66
CA ILE A 33 -7.41 -41.14 23.08
C ILE A 33 -8.45 -41.80 22.20
N THR A 34 -9.72 -41.73 22.59
CA THR A 34 -10.83 -42.23 21.80
C THR A 34 -11.39 -41.08 20.96
N PRO A 35 -11.28 -41.12 19.63
CA PRO A 35 -11.71 -40.03 18.76
C PRO A 35 -13.24 -39.86 18.80
N ALA A 36 -13.70 -38.65 18.53
CA ALA A 36 -15.12 -38.31 18.46
C ALA A 36 -15.80 -39.12 17.34
N LYS A 37 -16.91 -39.79 17.67
CA LYS A 37 -17.72 -40.56 16.71
C LYS A 37 -19.20 -40.39 17.06
N ASP A 38 -20.05 -40.25 16.04
CA ASP A 38 -21.51 -40.23 16.17
C ASP A 38 -22.03 -39.18 17.20
N GLY A 39 -21.41 -37.99 17.22
CA GLY A 39 -21.80 -36.89 18.12
C GLY A 39 -21.26 -36.98 19.56
N ARG A 40 -20.43 -37.97 19.89
CA ARG A 40 -19.75 -38.09 21.19
C ARG A 40 -18.43 -37.29 21.21
N PRO A 41 -18.05 -36.68 22.35
CA PRO A 41 -16.78 -35.96 22.48
C PRO A 41 -15.57 -36.91 22.39
N VAL A 42 -14.38 -36.33 22.15
CA VAL A 42 -13.10 -37.04 22.28
C VAL A 42 -12.87 -37.34 23.76
N VAL A 43 -12.55 -38.60 24.07
CA VAL A 43 -12.27 -39.05 25.44
C VAL A 43 -10.79 -39.32 25.60
N ILE A 44 -10.15 -38.74 26.60
CA ILE A 44 -8.72 -38.88 26.90
C ILE A 44 -8.55 -39.51 28.28
N GLU A 45 -7.98 -40.70 28.34
CA GLU A 45 -7.60 -41.36 29.61
C GLU A 45 -6.22 -40.85 30.04
N LEU A 46 -6.17 -40.15 31.18
CA LEU A 46 -4.95 -39.66 31.82
C LEU A 46 -4.47 -40.65 32.86
N THR A 47 -3.27 -41.18 32.66
CA THR A 47 -2.60 -42.14 33.55
C THR A 47 -1.45 -41.46 34.27
N ASP A 48 -1.28 -41.71 35.58
CA ASP A 48 -0.15 -41.15 36.33
C ASP A 48 1.19 -41.68 35.79
N ALA A 49 2.14 -40.78 35.57
CA ALA A 49 3.42 -41.13 34.95
C ALA A 49 4.26 -42.09 35.81
N LYS A 50 4.09 -42.05 37.14
CA LYS A 50 4.82 -42.88 38.11
C LYS A 50 4.08 -44.17 38.43
N THR A 51 2.81 -44.10 38.82
CA THR A 51 2.08 -45.30 39.29
C THR A 51 1.53 -46.15 38.14
N LYS A 52 1.43 -45.59 36.93
CA LYS A 52 0.83 -46.23 35.74
C LYS A 52 -0.66 -46.57 35.90
N GLU A 53 -1.33 -46.00 36.90
CA GLU A 53 -2.77 -46.15 37.11
C GLU A 53 -3.55 -45.01 36.44
N VAL A 54 -4.75 -45.33 35.93
CA VAL A 54 -5.65 -44.33 35.35
C VAL A 54 -6.10 -43.37 36.44
N LYS A 55 -5.70 -42.10 36.30
CA LYS A 55 -5.94 -41.05 37.27
C LYS A 55 -7.23 -40.28 36.97
N ASP A 56 -7.49 -39.99 35.70
CA ASP A 56 -8.62 -39.16 35.28
C ASP A 56 -9.04 -39.43 33.83
N THR A 57 -10.24 -39.01 33.45
CA THR A 57 -10.76 -39.07 32.08
C THR A 57 -11.32 -37.72 31.66
N LEU A 58 -10.79 -37.16 30.57
CA LEU A 58 -11.22 -35.87 30.03
C LEU A 58 -12.11 -36.05 28.80
N GLU A 59 -13.21 -35.29 28.73
CA GLU A 59 -14.04 -35.16 27.53
C GLU A 59 -13.84 -33.80 26.86
N VAL A 60 -13.40 -33.79 25.61
CA VAL A 60 -13.09 -32.56 24.85
C VAL A 60 -13.63 -32.64 23.42
N ASN A 61 -13.82 -31.49 22.76
CA ASN A 61 -14.32 -31.48 21.39
C ASN A 61 -13.27 -31.94 20.36
N ALA A 62 -11.99 -31.71 20.66
CA ALA A 62 -10.86 -32.08 19.81
C ALA A 62 -9.60 -32.26 20.66
N ALA A 63 -8.68 -33.12 20.20
CA ALA A 63 -7.37 -33.32 20.83
C ALA A 63 -6.26 -32.98 19.84
N LEU A 64 -5.32 -32.13 20.27
CA LEU A 64 -4.08 -31.84 19.55
C LEU A 64 -2.93 -32.65 20.17
N ILE A 65 -2.33 -33.56 19.39
CA ILE A 65 -1.18 -34.35 19.83
C ILE A 65 0.10 -33.59 19.46
N ALA A 66 0.70 -32.92 20.45
CA ALA A 66 1.93 -32.13 20.31
C ALA A 66 3.08 -32.71 21.17
N THR A 67 3.26 -34.03 21.13
CA THR A 67 4.25 -34.75 21.96
C THR A 67 5.68 -34.73 21.41
N GLY A 68 5.87 -34.27 20.17
CA GLY A 68 7.19 -34.15 19.54
C GLY A 68 7.13 -34.28 18.02
N ARG A 69 8.31 -34.40 17.40
CA ARG A 69 8.50 -34.67 15.97
C ARG A 69 9.47 -35.86 15.82
N ALA A 70 9.33 -36.61 14.74
CA ALA A 70 10.25 -37.69 14.38
C ALA A 70 10.99 -37.35 13.07
N PRO A 71 12.28 -37.70 12.92
CA PRO A 71 12.98 -37.56 11.66
C PRO A 71 12.29 -38.37 10.55
N PHE A 72 12.04 -37.74 9.40
CA PHE A 72 11.45 -38.41 8.25
C PHE A 72 12.54 -39.03 7.36
N THR A 73 13.15 -40.11 7.84
CA THR A 73 14.29 -40.78 7.18
C THR A 73 13.96 -42.13 6.54
N ASN A 74 12.71 -42.59 6.67
CA ASN A 74 12.27 -43.87 6.12
C ASN A 74 12.32 -43.87 4.58
N CYS A 75 12.77 -44.98 3.99
CA CYS A 75 12.89 -45.18 2.55
C CYS A 75 13.88 -44.24 1.82
N LEU A 76 14.75 -43.51 2.55
CA LEU A 76 15.78 -42.65 1.95
C LEU A 76 17.10 -43.37 1.64
N GLY A 77 17.25 -44.66 1.99
CA GLY A 77 18.47 -45.43 1.71
C GLY A 77 19.72 -44.88 2.40
N LEU A 78 19.57 -44.27 3.58
CA LEU A 78 20.64 -43.61 4.33
C LEU A 78 21.54 -44.62 5.04
N GLU A 79 22.38 -45.33 4.29
CA GLU A 79 23.56 -45.99 4.85
C GLU A 79 24.69 -44.94 5.04
N ASN A 80 25.71 -45.23 5.87
CA ASN A 80 26.85 -44.33 6.08
C ASN A 80 27.71 -44.20 4.81
N VAL A 81 27.22 -43.45 3.83
CA VAL A 81 27.88 -43.19 2.55
C VAL A 81 28.86 -42.02 2.70
N PRO A 82 30.14 -42.18 2.35
CA PRO A 82 31.08 -41.07 2.31
C PRO A 82 30.56 -39.92 1.43
N HIS A 83 30.77 -38.67 1.87
CA HIS A 83 30.30 -37.46 1.18
C HIS A 83 28.78 -37.24 1.14
N LEU A 84 27.99 -38.05 1.85
CA LEU A 84 26.57 -37.81 2.09
C LEU A 84 26.38 -37.10 3.44
N TYR A 85 25.63 -35.99 3.44
CA TYR A 85 25.39 -35.16 4.62
C TYR A 85 23.89 -35.09 4.95
N CYS A 86 23.57 -34.95 6.25
CA CYS A 86 22.22 -34.81 6.76
C CYS A 86 22.09 -33.59 7.68
N ASN A 87 21.12 -32.73 7.44
CA ASN A 87 20.85 -31.52 8.21
C ASN A 87 19.37 -31.41 8.63
N GLY A 88 19.08 -30.44 9.51
CA GLY A 88 17.74 -30.11 9.97
C GLY A 88 17.06 -31.25 10.71
N ASP A 89 15.72 -31.27 10.66
CA ASP A 89 14.89 -32.26 11.35
C ASP A 89 15.28 -33.72 11.03
N ALA A 90 15.84 -33.97 9.84
CA ALA A 90 16.26 -35.30 9.41
C ALA A 90 17.43 -35.88 10.22
N ASN A 91 18.27 -35.03 10.86
CA ASN A 91 19.37 -35.53 11.71
C ASN A 91 18.95 -35.80 13.16
N GLY A 92 17.73 -35.42 13.55
CA GLY A 92 17.20 -35.62 14.90
C GLY A 92 17.92 -34.88 16.04
N LYS A 93 18.87 -33.99 15.75
CA LYS A 93 19.65 -33.28 16.79
C LYS A 93 18.91 -32.06 17.34
N MET A 94 18.42 -31.19 16.46
CA MET A 94 17.71 -29.95 16.83
C MET A 94 16.64 -29.65 15.78
N THR A 95 15.37 -29.83 16.14
CA THR A 95 14.21 -29.60 15.26
C THR A 95 13.79 -28.14 15.28
N LEU A 96 14.68 -27.25 14.82
CA LEU A 96 14.47 -25.80 14.75
C LEU A 96 14.83 -25.32 13.33
N ALA A 97 14.02 -24.39 12.79
CA ALA A 97 14.19 -23.91 11.42
C ALA A 97 15.56 -23.27 11.18
N HIS A 98 15.97 -22.34 12.04
CA HIS A 98 17.27 -21.67 11.96
C HIS A 98 18.45 -22.63 12.21
N ALA A 99 18.26 -23.69 13.01
CA ALA A 99 19.26 -24.75 13.15
C ALA A 99 19.43 -25.52 11.83
N ALA A 100 18.34 -25.86 11.14
CA ALA A 100 18.38 -26.55 9.85
C ALA A 100 19.10 -25.72 8.78
N SER A 101 18.80 -24.42 8.70
CA SER A 101 19.44 -23.47 7.79
C SER A 101 20.94 -23.34 8.07
N ALA A 102 21.33 -23.12 9.33
CA ALA A 102 22.74 -22.98 9.71
C ALA A 102 23.54 -24.27 9.48
N GLN A 103 22.93 -25.43 9.76
CA GLN A 103 23.53 -26.73 9.45
C GLN A 103 23.70 -26.93 7.94
N GLY A 104 22.71 -26.50 7.14
CA GLY A 104 22.79 -26.55 5.68
C GLY A 104 23.95 -25.72 5.12
N ILE A 105 24.14 -24.50 5.63
CA ILE A 105 25.30 -23.66 5.29
C ILE A 105 26.60 -24.39 5.66
N SER A 106 26.68 -24.93 6.87
CA SER A 106 27.88 -25.67 7.31
C SER A 106 28.19 -26.87 6.42
N VAL A 107 27.17 -27.60 5.97
CA VAL A 107 27.32 -28.71 5.02
C VAL A 107 27.86 -28.21 3.68
N VAL A 108 27.29 -27.14 3.12
CA VAL A 108 27.72 -26.59 1.83
C VAL A 108 29.16 -26.08 1.88
N GLU A 109 29.56 -25.42 2.97
CA GLU A 109 30.93 -24.97 3.17
C GLU A 109 31.92 -26.15 3.22
N GLN A 110 31.59 -27.21 3.96
CA GLN A 110 32.41 -28.43 4.03
C GLN A 110 32.50 -29.14 2.68
N VAL A 111 31.40 -29.26 1.95
CA VAL A 111 31.37 -29.81 0.58
C VAL A 111 32.23 -28.97 -0.37
N SER A 112 32.29 -27.65 -0.16
CA SER A 112 33.11 -26.73 -0.95
C SER A 112 34.59 -26.68 -0.52
N GLY A 113 35.03 -27.59 0.36
CA GLY A 113 36.41 -27.68 0.84
C GLY A 113 36.79 -26.65 1.89
N ARG A 114 35.83 -25.93 2.47
CA ARG A 114 36.06 -24.95 3.55
C ARG A 114 35.79 -25.58 4.90
N ASP A 115 36.67 -25.33 5.86
CA ASP A 115 36.47 -25.79 7.23
C ASP A 115 35.48 -24.88 7.96
N HIS A 116 34.22 -25.31 8.00
CA HIS A 116 33.17 -24.64 8.77
C HIS A 116 32.43 -25.69 9.60
N VAL A 117 32.47 -25.53 10.92
CA VAL A 117 31.74 -26.38 11.87
C VAL A 117 30.84 -25.49 12.70
N LEU A 118 29.53 -25.64 12.51
CA LEU A 118 28.51 -24.91 13.28
C LEU A 118 28.66 -25.19 14.79
N ASN A 119 28.67 -24.13 15.59
CA ASN A 119 28.55 -24.24 17.05
C ASN A 119 27.07 -24.43 17.44
N HIS A 120 26.66 -25.65 17.80
CA HIS A 120 25.27 -25.91 18.20
C HIS A 120 24.87 -25.24 19.52
N LEU A 121 25.82 -24.85 20.37
CA LEU A 121 25.53 -24.15 21.63
C LEU A 121 25.08 -22.70 21.39
N SER A 122 25.46 -22.09 20.27
CA SER A 122 25.05 -20.73 19.94
C SER A 122 23.67 -20.65 19.30
N ILE A 123 23.00 -21.79 19.02
CA ILE A 123 21.67 -21.82 18.40
C ILE A 123 20.62 -21.45 19.47
N PRO A 124 19.91 -20.32 19.33
CA PRO A 124 18.89 -19.92 20.30
C PRO A 124 17.63 -20.76 20.14
N ALA A 125 16.78 -20.81 21.17
CA ALA A 125 15.44 -21.38 21.12
C ALA A 125 14.46 -20.43 21.80
N ALA A 126 13.25 -20.30 21.26
CA ALA A 126 12.24 -19.42 21.80
C ALA A 126 10.84 -20.05 21.76
N CYS A 127 10.02 -19.70 22.74
CA CYS A 127 8.58 -19.89 22.75
C CYS A 127 7.91 -18.52 22.64
N PHE A 128 7.22 -18.28 21.53
CA PHE A 128 6.52 -17.04 21.20
C PHE A 128 5.17 -16.90 21.95
N THR A 129 5.18 -17.18 23.25
CA THR A 129 4.06 -16.92 24.15
C THR A 129 4.05 -15.43 24.55
N HIS A 130 3.05 -14.97 25.30
CA HIS A 130 3.01 -13.60 25.80
C HIS A 130 2.90 -13.56 27.33
N PRO A 131 3.97 -13.25 28.09
CA PRO A 131 5.32 -12.91 27.63
C PRO A 131 6.08 -14.08 26.98
N GLU A 132 7.15 -13.76 26.24
CA GLU A 132 7.99 -14.71 25.51
C GLU A 132 8.98 -15.39 26.46
N ILE A 133 9.45 -16.58 26.06
CA ILE A 133 10.53 -17.30 26.74
C ILE A 133 11.60 -17.60 25.70
N SER A 134 12.86 -17.34 26.02
CA SER A 134 13.99 -17.66 25.13
C SER A 134 15.19 -18.19 25.91
N MET A 135 16.03 -18.95 25.21
CA MET A 135 17.27 -19.47 25.74
C MET A 135 18.31 -19.64 24.64
N VAL A 136 19.58 -19.65 25.03
CA VAL A 136 20.70 -20.09 24.20
C VAL A 136 21.74 -20.75 25.09
N GLY A 137 22.46 -21.74 24.58
CA GLY A 137 23.45 -22.50 25.34
C GLY A 137 22.85 -23.55 26.28
N LEU A 138 23.54 -23.80 27.39
CA LEU A 138 23.24 -24.86 28.34
C LEU A 138 22.22 -24.41 29.41
N THR A 139 21.50 -25.38 29.99
CA THR A 139 20.71 -25.19 31.22
C THR A 139 21.58 -25.43 32.45
N GLU A 140 21.15 -25.00 33.63
CA GLU A 140 21.88 -25.21 34.89
C GLU A 140 22.13 -26.71 35.11
N VAL A 141 21.07 -27.51 35.04
CA VAL A 141 21.11 -28.97 35.24
C VAL A 141 22.10 -29.65 34.28
N LYS A 142 22.12 -29.22 33.01
CA LYS A 142 23.01 -29.80 32.00
C LYS A 142 24.46 -29.37 32.23
N THR A 143 24.68 -28.15 32.70
CA THR A 143 26.01 -27.64 33.02
C THR A 143 26.57 -28.34 34.26
N GLU A 144 25.77 -28.52 35.31
CA GLU A 144 26.16 -29.28 36.52
C GLU A 144 26.52 -30.73 36.17
N PHE A 145 25.67 -31.39 35.37
CA PHE A 145 25.93 -32.74 34.90
C PHE A 145 27.25 -32.85 34.12
N LEU A 146 27.51 -31.93 33.19
CA LEU A 146 28.75 -31.92 32.41
C LEU A 146 29.98 -31.56 33.25
N SER A 147 29.85 -30.63 34.21
CA SER A 147 30.95 -30.24 35.10
C SER A 147 31.38 -31.40 36.00
N GLY A 148 30.43 -32.18 36.53
CA GLY A 148 30.74 -33.38 37.32
C GLY A 148 31.40 -34.52 36.55
N LEU A 149 31.42 -34.45 35.21
CA LEU A 149 32.06 -35.41 34.31
C LEU A 149 33.43 -34.93 33.77
N LEU A 150 33.72 -33.62 33.80
CA LEU A 150 34.82 -33.03 33.03
C LEU A 150 35.68 -32.00 33.79
N CYS A 151 35.26 -31.49 34.97
CA CYS A 151 35.96 -30.42 35.68
C CYS A 151 35.95 -30.61 37.21
N ASP A 152 37.03 -30.23 37.88
CA ASP A 152 37.12 -30.21 39.35
C ASP A 152 36.36 -29.03 40.00
N GLU A 153 35.81 -28.08 39.22
CA GLU A 153 35.16 -26.86 39.71
C GLU A 153 33.72 -26.66 39.21
N LYS A 154 32.87 -26.05 40.06
CA LYS A 154 31.44 -25.80 39.80
C LYS A 154 31.21 -24.46 39.07
N PRO A 155 30.38 -24.42 38.01
CA PRO A 155 29.97 -23.17 37.34
C PRO A 155 29.21 -22.23 38.29
N LEU A 156 29.32 -20.91 38.13
CA LEU A 156 28.58 -19.92 38.93
C LEU A 156 27.37 -19.38 38.19
N ARG A 157 26.38 -18.96 38.99
CA ARG A 157 25.05 -18.51 38.56
C ARG A 157 24.84 -17.03 38.89
N PHE A 158 24.26 -16.28 37.96
CA PHE A 158 23.72 -14.95 38.22
C PHE A 158 22.32 -14.80 37.59
N CYS A 159 21.40 -14.20 38.36
CA CYS A 159 20.02 -13.94 37.94
C CYS A 159 19.70 -12.46 38.17
N GLY A 160 19.23 -11.79 37.12
CA GLY A 160 18.83 -10.38 37.13
C GLY A 160 17.31 -10.22 37.06
N LEU A 161 16.80 -9.21 37.75
CA LEU A 161 15.40 -8.79 37.67
C LEU A 161 15.32 -7.28 37.51
N LEU A 162 14.67 -6.83 36.43
CA LEU A 162 14.41 -5.42 36.19
C LEU A 162 12.96 -5.08 36.53
N VAL A 163 12.75 -4.09 37.40
CA VAL A 163 11.44 -3.55 37.82
C VAL A 163 11.53 -2.03 37.82
N ASP A 164 10.68 -1.33 37.06
CA ASP A 164 10.59 0.15 37.04
C ASP A 164 11.95 0.87 36.90
N ASN A 165 12.81 0.42 35.96
CA ASN A 165 14.18 0.94 35.73
C ASN A 165 15.14 0.83 36.94
N ALA A 166 14.80 0.03 37.95
CA ALA A 166 15.70 -0.35 39.03
C ALA A 166 16.00 -1.85 38.94
N LEU A 167 17.28 -2.19 38.87
CA LEU A 167 17.74 -3.57 38.88
C LEU A 167 17.81 -4.09 40.32
N ILE A 168 17.14 -5.21 40.60
CA ILE A 168 17.26 -5.89 41.90
C ILE A 168 17.97 -7.21 41.68
N MET A 169 19.19 -7.31 42.21
CA MET A 169 20.06 -8.48 42.10
C MET A 169 19.79 -9.47 43.23
N PHE A 170 19.60 -10.75 42.90
CA PHE A 170 19.48 -11.82 43.89
C PHE A 170 20.54 -12.90 43.65
N LYS A 171 21.17 -13.40 44.73
CA LYS A 171 22.08 -14.56 44.67
C LYS A 171 21.34 -15.87 44.34
N PHE A 172 20.03 -15.95 44.64
CA PHE A 172 19.20 -17.13 44.43
C PHE A 172 17.76 -16.75 44.00
N LEU A 173 17.26 -17.36 42.91
CA LEU A 173 15.89 -17.20 42.40
C LEU A 173 14.80 -17.63 43.43
N ARG A 174 15.16 -18.46 44.41
CA ARG A 174 14.28 -18.93 45.48
C ARG A 174 13.85 -17.82 46.45
N GLU A 175 14.70 -16.82 46.70
CA GLU A 175 14.35 -15.65 47.52
C GLU A 175 13.37 -14.71 46.79
N LEU A 176 13.52 -14.64 45.47
CA LEU A 176 12.70 -13.87 44.54
C LEU A 176 11.26 -14.39 44.50
N VAL A 177 11.08 -15.72 44.43
CA VAL A 177 9.78 -16.40 44.51
C VAL A 177 9.08 -16.15 45.86
N ASN A 178 9.84 -16.13 46.96
CA ASN A 178 9.28 -15.95 48.32
C ASN A 178 8.84 -14.50 48.60
N ASN A 179 9.54 -13.49 48.04
CA ASN A 179 9.18 -12.08 48.21
C ASN A 179 8.20 -11.52 47.15
N TRP A 180 7.88 -12.32 46.13
CA TRP A 180 7.08 -11.92 44.96
C TRP A 180 5.68 -11.37 45.28
N ARG A 181 5.06 -11.84 46.37
CA ARG A 181 3.73 -11.36 46.81
C ARG A 181 3.69 -9.89 47.18
N ARG A 182 4.80 -9.25 47.57
CA ARG A 182 4.86 -7.83 47.96
C ARG A 182 4.92 -6.87 46.76
N ILE A 183 5.46 -7.32 45.62
CA ILE A 183 5.69 -6.48 44.42
C ILE A 183 4.41 -6.33 43.56
N LEU A 184 3.46 -7.26 43.70
CA LEU A 184 2.20 -7.30 42.93
C LEU A 184 1.21 -6.16 43.20
N ASN A 185 1.37 -5.40 44.29
CA ASN A 185 0.38 -4.39 44.69
C ASN A 185 0.59 -3.01 44.07
N THR A 186 1.58 -2.79 43.19
CA THR A 186 1.96 -1.42 42.80
C THR A 186 1.95 -1.10 41.30
N SER A 187 2.29 -1.98 40.36
CA SER A 187 2.33 -1.60 38.93
C SER A 187 2.21 -2.78 37.95
N THR A 188 1.90 -2.44 36.69
CA THR A 188 1.51 -3.26 35.52
C THR A 188 2.46 -4.43 35.20
N TYR A 189 1.90 -5.62 34.91
CA TYR A 189 2.61 -6.86 34.51
C TYR A 189 3.60 -6.74 33.32
N SER A 190 3.63 -5.60 32.62
CA SER A 190 4.36 -5.39 31.37
C SER A 190 5.82 -4.95 31.53
N GLN A 191 6.37 -4.84 32.75
CA GLN A 191 7.72 -4.26 32.97
C GLN A 191 8.72 -5.18 33.68
N ILE A 192 8.40 -6.47 33.89
CA ILE A 192 9.31 -7.40 34.57
C ILE A 192 9.91 -8.38 33.56
N ILE A 193 11.24 -8.34 33.37
CA ILE A 193 12.00 -9.23 32.47
C ILE A 193 13.05 -10.02 33.27
N PRO A 194 12.70 -11.21 33.77
CA PRO A 194 13.66 -12.13 34.39
C PRO A 194 14.71 -12.63 33.40
N SER A 195 15.99 -12.51 33.74
CA SER A 195 17.10 -13.01 32.94
C SER A 195 18.09 -13.82 33.78
N MET A 196 18.67 -14.85 33.19
CA MET A 196 19.62 -15.76 33.83
C MET A 196 20.85 -15.96 32.95
N LEU A 197 22.03 -15.81 33.55
CA LEU A 197 23.34 -16.04 32.93
C LEU A 197 24.04 -17.21 33.61
N ILE A 198 24.56 -18.14 32.81
CA ILE A 198 25.39 -19.26 33.22
C ILE A 198 26.76 -19.09 32.55
N TYR A 199 27.82 -19.09 33.35
CA TYR A 199 29.17 -18.85 32.85
C TYR A 199 30.24 -19.53 33.70
N ARG A 200 31.45 -19.60 33.16
CA ARG A 200 32.61 -20.15 33.87
C ARG A 200 33.40 -19.03 34.60
N PRO A 201 33.62 -19.12 35.93
CA PRO A 201 34.19 -18.02 36.71
C PRO A 201 35.70 -17.79 36.54
N ASP A 202 36.41 -18.83 36.13
CA ASP A 202 37.84 -18.91 35.90
C ASP A 202 38.27 -18.12 34.65
N ASN A 203 37.56 -18.27 33.54
CA ASN A 203 37.90 -17.67 32.25
C ASN A 203 36.84 -16.68 31.72
N GLY A 204 35.63 -16.67 32.28
CA GLY A 204 34.53 -15.81 31.85
C GLY A 204 33.79 -16.27 30.60
N GLU A 205 33.91 -17.55 30.22
CA GLU A 205 33.18 -18.14 29.09
C GLU A 205 31.68 -18.20 29.38
N ILE A 206 30.85 -17.67 28.46
CA ILE A 206 29.39 -17.71 28.55
C ILE A 206 28.91 -19.09 28.11
N LEU A 207 28.25 -19.81 29.02
CA LEU A 207 27.78 -21.18 28.79
C LEU A 207 26.29 -21.23 28.43
N GLY A 208 25.50 -20.24 28.88
CA GLY A 208 24.10 -20.12 28.50
C GLY A 208 23.41 -18.88 29.05
N VAL A 209 22.39 -18.43 28.35
CA VAL A 209 21.52 -17.29 28.76
C VAL A 209 20.07 -17.70 28.57
N HIS A 210 19.22 -17.33 29.53
CA HIS A 210 17.79 -17.61 29.50
C HIS A 210 17.03 -16.34 29.86
N ILE A 211 15.99 -16.00 29.10
CA ILE A 211 15.22 -14.77 29.28
C ILE A 211 13.73 -15.12 29.26
N PHE A 212 12.99 -14.51 30.17
CA PHE A 212 11.53 -14.53 30.17
C PHE A 212 11.05 -13.08 30.21
N GLY A 213 10.13 -12.68 29.32
CA GLY A 213 9.67 -11.30 29.28
C GLY A 213 9.27 -10.81 27.89
N MET A 214 9.05 -9.51 27.76
CA MET A 214 8.80 -8.91 26.45
C MET A 214 10.08 -8.91 25.61
N HIS A 215 9.96 -9.21 24.31
CA HIS A 215 11.09 -9.26 23.39
C HIS A 215 12.19 -10.25 23.79
N ALA A 216 11.89 -11.26 24.60
CA ALA A 216 12.88 -12.26 24.99
C ALA A 216 13.49 -12.96 23.76
N ALA A 217 12.69 -13.22 22.72
CA ALA A 217 13.17 -13.81 21.47
C ALA A 217 14.13 -12.90 20.69
N ASP A 218 13.98 -11.58 20.81
CA ASP A 218 14.87 -10.60 20.16
C ASP A 218 16.17 -10.43 20.97
N LEU A 219 16.05 -10.28 22.29
CA LEU A 219 17.18 -10.03 23.20
C LEU A 219 18.18 -11.19 23.21
N ILE A 220 17.69 -12.44 23.11
CA ILE A 220 18.56 -13.63 23.18
C ILE A 220 19.62 -13.69 22.07
N HIS A 221 19.42 -12.94 20.98
CA HIS A 221 20.35 -12.92 19.86
C HIS A 221 21.71 -12.30 20.20
N GLU A 222 21.77 -11.36 21.15
CA GLU A 222 23.04 -10.81 21.62
C GLU A 222 23.88 -11.90 22.32
N ALA A 223 23.26 -12.66 23.23
CA ALA A 223 23.90 -13.78 23.90
C ALA A 223 24.28 -14.91 22.91
N SER A 224 23.42 -15.18 21.93
CA SER A 224 23.68 -16.15 20.87
C SER A 224 24.92 -15.79 20.05
N ASN A 225 25.05 -14.52 19.66
CA ASN A 225 26.24 -14.03 18.96
C ASN A 225 27.49 -14.05 19.84
N ALA A 226 27.36 -13.71 21.12
CA ALA A 226 28.48 -13.80 22.07
C ALA A 226 29.03 -15.22 22.20
N ILE A 227 28.15 -16.23 22.33
CA ILE A 227 28.53 -17.65 22.39
C ILE A 227 29.10 -18.12 21.04
N ALA A 228 28.54 -17.66 19.91
CA ALA A 228 29.05 -18.00 18.58
C ALA A 228 30.48 -17.50 18.34
N LEU A 229 30.79 -16.30 18.83
CA LEU A 229 32.10 -15.66 18.70
C LEU A 229 33.09 -16.08 19.80
N GLY A 230 32.64 -16.77 20.85
CA GLY A 230 33.45 -17.09 22.02
C GLY A 230 33.83 -15.86 22.84
N THR A 231 32.99 -14.81 22.82
CA THR A 231 33.22 -13.57 23.55
C THR A 231 33.17 -13.84 25.06
N SER A 232 34.19 -13.39 25.79
CA SER A 232 34.23 -13.51 27.24
C SER A 232 33.32 -12.48 27.92
N ILE A 233 32.92 -12.75 29.16
CA ILE A 233 32.17 -11.78 29.99
C ILE A 233 32.97 -10.50 30.21
N GLN A 234 34.30 -10.61 30.31
CA GLN A 234 35.22 -9.48 30.47
C GLN A 234 35.11 -8.50 29.31
N ASP A 235 34.87 -9.01 28.09
CA ASP A 235 34.79 -8.20 26.88
C ASP A 235 33.37 -7.66 26.68
N ILE A 236 32.34 -8.51 26.82
CA ILE A 236 30.96 -8.12 26.51
C ILE A 236 30.38 -7.12 27.52
N LYS A 237 30.84 -7.11 28.78
CA LYS A 237 30.37 -6.17 29.81
C LYS A 237 30.69 -4.70 29.51
N PHE A 238 31.58 -4.44 28.55
CA PHE A 238 31.93 -3.09 28.09
C PHE A 238 31.18 -2.70 26.81
N ALA A 239 30.33 -3.57 26.26
CA ALA A 239 29.47 -3.25 25.13
C ALA A 239 28.44 -2.18 25.54
N VAL A 240 28.40 -1.09 24.77
CA VAL A 240 27.50 0.04 25.07
C VAL A 240 26.09 -0.28 24.57
N HIS A 241 25.16 -0.39 25.50
CA HIS A 241 23.75 -0.52 25.23
C HIS A 241 23.09 0.86 25.18
N ALA A 242 22.13 1.05 24.26
CA ALA A 242 21.42 2.32 24.16
C ALA A 242 20.44 2.47 25.33
N HIS A 243 20.45 3.61 26.02
CA HIS A 243 19.49 3.91 27.09
C HIS A 243 18.45 4.94 26.61
N PRO A 244 17.13 4.77 26.87
CA PRO A 244 16.52 3.62 27.55
C PRO A 244 16.10 2.52 26.56
N THR A 245 16.50 1.26 26.76
CA THR A 245 16.06 0.10 25.97
C THR A 245 15.96 -1.19 26.79
N LEU A 246 15.21 -2.18 26.27
CA LEU A 246 15.10 -3.50 26.93
C LEU A 246 16.41 -4.29 26.92
N SER A 247 17.35 -3.99 26.02
CA SER A 247 18.64 -4.69 25.96
C SER A 247 19.56 -4.34 27.12
N GLU A 248 19.28 -3.27 27.86
CA GLU A 248 19.96 -2.96 29.13
C GLU A 248 19.81 -4.08 30.17
N VAL A 249 18.80 -4.94 30.05
CA VAL A 249 18.66 -6.16 30.86
C VAL A 249 19.88 -7.08 30.69
N LEU A 250 20.43 -7.19 29.47
CA LEU A 250 21.61 -8.00 29.19
C LEU A 250 22.89 -7.29 29.62
N ASP A 251 23.00 -5.99 29.38
CA ASP A 251 24.11 -5.16 29.86
C ASP A 251 24.33 -5.32 31.37
N GLU A 252 23.27 -5.13 32.14
CA GLU A 252 23.28 -5.29 33.60
C GLU A 252 23.56 -6.74 34.01
N LEU A 253 22.99 -7.72 33.29
CA LEU A 253 23.26 -9.13 33.53
C LEU A 253 24.75 -9.47 33.35
N PHE A 254 25.39 -8.98 32.28
CA PHE A 254 26.82 -9.20 32.03
C PHE A 254 27.70 -8.46 33.02
N LYS A 255 27.38 -7.21 33.37
CA LYS A 255 28.11 -6.42 34.37
C LYS A 255 28.03 -7.01 35.77
N SER A 256 26.96 -7.74 36.08
CA SER A 256 26.78 -8.36 37.39
C SER A 256 27.67 -9.58 37.64
N ALA A 257 28.21 -10.20 36.59
CA ALA A 257 29.02 -11.40 36.68
C ALA A 257 30.38 -11.13 37.36
N LYS A 258 30.75 -11.99 38.32
CA LYS A 258 32.02 -11.93 39.06
C LYS A 258 33.00 -13.02 38.61
N LEU A 259 34.24 -12.64 38.36
CA LEU A 259 35.31 -13.54 37.93
C LEU A 259 36.32 -13.70 39.07
N LYS A 260 37.04 -14.84 39.10
CA LYS A 260 38.18 -15.00 40.01
C LYS A 260 39.33 -14.11 39.53
N GLU A 261 39.95 -13.34 40.42
CA GLU A 261 41.18 -12.61 40.07
C GLU A 261 42.29 -13.62 39.74
N LEU A 262 42.78 -13.61 38.49
CA LEU A 262 44.04 -14.24 38.13
C LEU A 262 45.16 -13.45 38.83
N GLU A 263 46.04 -14.15 39.57
CA GLU A 263 47.20 -13.55 40.24
C GLU A 263 47.96 -12.61 39.29
N LYS A 264 48.23 -11.40 39.79
CA LYS A 264 48.92 -10.31 39.09
C LYS A 264 50.26 -10.79 38.50
N ILE A 265 50.33 -10.94 37.18
CA ILE A 265 51.62 -10.93 36.48
C ILE A 265 52.13 -9.47 36.50
N GLN A 266 53.36 -9.28 36.99
CA GLN A 266 53.97 -7.95 37.17
C GLN A 266 54.12 -7.19 35.83
N PRO A 267 53.93 -5.85 35.82
CA PRO A 267 54.01 -5.04 34.61
C PRO A 267 55.49 -4.81 34.22
N GLY A 268 56.05 -5.74 33.45
CA GLY A 268 57.43 -5.65 32.97
C GLY A 268 57.70 -6.26 31.60
N GLN A 269 56.77 -7.01 31.02
CA GLN A 269 56.94 -7.60 29.68
C GLN A 269 55.69 -7.42 28.84
N MET A 270 55.48 -6.21 28.32
CA MET A 270 54.55 -5.98 27.21
C MET A 270 55.38 -5.75 25.95
N SER A 271 55.89 -6.84 25.36
CA SER A 271 56.43 -6.81 24.01
C SER A 271 55.28 -6.76 23.02
N ARG A 272 55.33 -5.74 22.16
CA ARG A 272 54.63 -5.55 20.88
C ARG A 272 53.94 -6.83 20.36
N TRP A 273 52.62 -6.84 20.35
CA TRP A 273 51.84 -7.89 19.70
C TRP A 273 51.82 -7.67 18.18
N ASP A 274 52.59 -8.49 17.47
CA ASP A 274 52.42 -8.76 16.05
C ASP A 274 51.28 -9.77 15.84
N PRO A 275 50.44 -9.64 14.80
CA PRO A 275 49.28 -10.49 14.61
C PRO A 275 49.60 -11.71 13.75
N VAL A 276 50.29 -12.74 14.25
CA VAL A 276 50.31 -14.07 13.58
C VAL A 276 50.61 -15.20 14.59
N GLN A 277 49.65 -16.10 14.84
CA GLN A 277 49.83 -17.57 14.81
C GLN A 277 48.52 -18.29 15.22
N LYS A 278 47.92 -19.04 14.28
CA LYS A 278 46.96 -20.09 14.58
C LYS A 278 47.70 -21.16 15.41
N SER A 279 47.45 -21.21 16.71
CA SER A 279 47.84 -22.37 17.52
C SER A 279 46.87 -23.50 17.23
N ASP A 280 47.43 -24.62 16.79
CA ASP A 280 46.76 -25.89 16.60
C ASP A 280 46.29 -26.43 17.96
N SER A 281 45.02 -26.23 18.29
CA SER A 281 44.35 -26.89 19.41
C SER A 281 42.96 -27.38 18.97
N ARG A 282 42.94 -28.16 17.88
CA ARG A 282 41.82 -29.05 17.55
C ARG A 282 41.93 -30.33 18.39
N SER A 283 41.49 -30.28 19.64
CA SER A 283 41.06 -31.48 20.37
C SER A 283 39.60 -31.30 20.77
N ARG A 284 38.71 -31.38 19.77
CA ARG A 284 37.26 -31.40 19.98
C ARG A 284 36.86 -32.85 20.27
N PHE A 285 36.30 -33.07 21.45
CA PHE A 285 35.76 -34.36 21.90
C PHE A 285 34.70 -34.89 20.91
N GLU A 286 35.01 -35.98 20.21
CA GLU A 286 34.02 -36.81 19.52
C GLU A 286 33.39 -37.78 20.52
N CYS A 287 32.10 -37.61 20.84
CA CYS A 287 31.30 -38.63 21.51
C CYS A 287 30.43 -39.35 20.46
N ARG A 288 30.86 -40.56 20.05
CA ARG A 288 30.02 -41.54 19.34
C ARG A 288 29.30 -42.40 20.37
N ILE A 289 27.97 -42.48 20.31
CA ILE A 289 27.18 -43.52 20.99
C ILE A 289 26.21 -44.10 19.95
N PRO A 290 26.19 -45.43 19.71
CA PRO A 290 25.25 -46.09 18.81
C PRO A 290 24.06 -46.65 19.60
N ILE A 291 22.81 -46.44 19.15
CA ILE A 291 21.63 -47.14 19.70
C ILE A 291 20.70 -47.58 18.57
N GLN A 292 20.33 -48.86 18.63
CA GLN A 292 19.56 -49.64 17.66
C GLN A 292 18.10 -49.18 17.52
N VAL A 293 17.58 -49.20 16.29
CA VAL A 293 16.21 -48.84 15.89
C VAL A 293 15.31 -50.08 15.96
N LEU A 294 14.14 -49.95 16.61
CA LEU A 294 13.05 -50.92 16.51
C LEU A 294 11.93 -50.27 15.66
N ASP A 295 11.63 -50.92 14.54
CA ASP A 295 10.79 -50.44 13.44
C ASP A 295 9.29 -50.75 13.70
N LEU A 296 8.40 -49.79 13.50
CA LEU A 296 6.95 -50.02 13.38
C LEU A 296 6.29 -48.87 12.61
N ARG A 297 6.10 -49.12 11.31
CA ARG A 297 5.37 -48.31 10.33
C ARG A 297 3.90 -48.12 10.72
N LEU A 298 3.36 -46.94 10.44
CA LEU A 298 2.02 -46.78 9.83
C LEU A 298 1.91 -45.40 9.17
N GLU A 299 1.50 -45.43 7.91
CA GLU A 299 1.33 -44.30 7.01
C GLU A 299 0.18 -43.38 7.47
N LEU A 300 0.32 -42.06 7.24
CA LEU A 300 -0.67 -41.18 6.62
C LEU A 300 -0.24 -39.72 6.80
N GLY A 301 0.00 -39.03 5.67
CA GLY A 301 0.43 -37.64 5.65
C GLY A 301 -0.67 -36.64 5.99
N VAL A 302 -0.27 -35.41 6.34
CA VAL A 302 -1.00 -34.15 6.09
C VAL A 302 -0.08 -32.95 6.40
N VAL A 303 -0.17 -31.95 5.53
CA VAL A 303 0.60 -30.71 5.41
C VAL A 303 0.13 -29.66 6.42
N ALA A 304 1.04 -28.93 7.08
CA ALA A 304 0.72 -27.86 8.04
C ALA A 304 1.03 -26.46 7.48
N ALA A 305 0.06 -25.56 7.62
CA ALA A 305 0.01 -24.21 7.07
C ALA A 305 0.64 -23.16 7.99
N GLY A 306 1.51 -22.30 7.44
CA GLY A 306 1.97 -21.05 8.03
C GLY A 306 1.30 -19.85 7.38
N GLU A 307 1.03 -18.80 8.15
CA GLU A 307 0.44 -17.53 7.69
C GLU A 307 1.33 -16.90 6.60
N SER A 308 0.74 -16.62 5.42
CA SER A 308 1.45 -16.16 4.23
C SER A 308 1.12 -14.69 3.96
N SER A 309 2.10 -13.79 4.15
CA SER A 309 2.02 -12.42 3.63
C SER A 309 1.99 -12.43 2.09
N THR A 310 1.61 -11.31 1.45
CA THR A 310 1.47 -11.31 -0.02
C THR A 310 2.81 -11.55 -0.68
N GLU A 311 3.87 -10.86 -0.26
CA GLU A 311 5.19 -11.09 -0.86
C GLU A 311 5.79 -12.45 -0.45
N ASN A 312 5.47 -12.98 0.74
CA ASN A 312 5.83 -14.36 1.08
C ASN A 312 5.14 -15.39 0.18
N ALA A 313 3.90 -15.16 -0.26
CA ALA A 313 3.22 -16.03 -1.23
C ALA A 313 3.89 -16.04 -2.62
N PHE A 314 4.60 -14.96 -2.98
CA PHE A 314 5.32 -14.81 -4.26
C PHE A 314 6.84 -14.99 -4.13
N LYS A 315 7.36 -15.41 -2.97
CA LYS A 315 8.80 -15.46 -2.69
C LYS A 315 9.59 -16.35 -3.64
N ASP A 316 8.96 -17.45 -4.10
CA ASP A 316 9.56 -18.41 -5.03
C ASP A 316 9.30 -18.05 -6.52
N GLU A 317 8.54 -17.00 -6.80
CA GLU A 317 8.29 -16.55 -8.17
C GLU A 317 9.40 -15.62 -8.68
N TYR A 318 9.94 -15.94 -9.85
CA TYR A 318 10.92 -15.11 -10.52
C TYR A 318 10.29 -13.80 -11.02
N VAL A 319 10.79 -12.67 -10.52
CA VAL A 319 10.46 -11.33 -11.05
C VAL A 319 11.35 -11.01 -12.26
N PRO A 320 10.80 -10.91 -13.48
CA PRO A 320 11.61 -10.63 -14.66
C PRO A 320 12.18 -9.20 -14.63
N PRO A 321 13.37 -8.96 -15.22
CA PRO A 321 13.90 -7.60 -15.39
C PRO A 321 12.99 -6.76 -16.29
N TRP A 322 13.07 -5.43 -16.15
CA TRP A 322 12.13 -4.49 -16.78
C TRP A 322 11.93 -4.71 -18.29
N HIS A 323 13.00 -4.99 -19.04
CA HIS A 323 12.94 -5.24 -20.49
C HIS A 323 12.23 -6.55 -20.87
N LYS A 324 12.09 -7.51 -19.94
CA LYS A 324 11.31 -8.74 -20.12
C LYS A 324 9.87 -8.62 -19.58
N GLN A 325 9.56 -7.55 -18.83
CA GLN A 325 8.19 -7.27 -18.37
C GLN A 325 7.32 -6.74 -19.52
N ILE A 326 7.93 -6.00 -20.45
CA ILE A 326 7.26 -5.50 -21.67
C ILE A 326 7.39 -6.58 -22.77
N THR A 327 6.35 -7.39 -22.93
CA THR A 327 6.32 -8.45 -23.95
C THR A 327 5.53 -8.01 -25.19
N LEU A 328 5.82 -8.63 -26.33
CA LEU A 328 5.07 -8.38 -27.57
C LEU A 328 3.60 -8.77 -27.46
N ARG A 329 3.30 -9.87 -26.75
CA ARG A 329 1.90 -10.28 -26.50
C ARG A 329 1.16 -9.28 -25.61
N ALA A 330 1.81 -8.73 -24.58
CA ALA A 330 1.22 -7.68 -23.74
C ALA A 330 0.92 -6.41 -24.51
N MET A 331 1.85 -5.97 -25.38
CA MET A 331 1.62 -4.80 -26.24
C MET A 331 0.46 -5.04 -27.21
N PHE A 332 0.39 -6.22 -27.82
CA PHE A 332 -0.69 -6.57 -28.75
C PHE A 332 -2.07 -6.65 -28.06
N THR A 333 -2.15 -7.34 -26.91
CA THR A 333 -3.38 -7.37 -26.10
C THR A 333 -3.77 -5.97 -25.63
N GLY A 334 -2.79 -5.19 -25.17
CA GLY A 334 -2.98 -3.79 -24.79
C GLY A 334 -3.53 -2.94 -25.95
N PHE A 335 -3.08 -3.16 -27.19
CA PHE A 335 -3.60 -2.47 -28.37
C PHE A 335 -5.07 -2.77 -28.63
N ILE A 336 -5.44 -4.05 -28.66
CA ILE A 336 -6.84 -4.44 -28.89
C ILE A 336 -7.75 -3.85 -27.82
N LEU A 337 -7.36 -3.98 -26.55
CA LEU A 337 -8.14 -3.44 -25.44
C LEU A 337 -8.19 -1.91 -25.47
N SER A 338 -7.10 -1.23 -25.85
CA SER A 338 -7.08 0.23 -25.99
C SER A 338 -8.11 0.72 -27.00
N VAL A 339 -8.27 0.04 -28.15
CA VAL A 339 -9.31 0.37 -29.13
C VAL A 339 -10.69 0.27 -28.51
N VAL A 340 -11.01 -0.87 -27.87
CA VAL A 340 -12.32 -1.09 -27.23
C VAL A 340 -12.62 -0.03 -26.16
N PHE A 341 -11.66 0.22 -25.27
CA PHE A 341 -11.85 1.20 -24.18
C PHE A 341 -11.97 2.63 -24.71
N ASN A 342 -11.27 3.00 -25.79
CA ASN A 342 -11.43 4.31 -26.42
C ASN A 342 -12.85 4.52 -26.96
N PHE A 343 -13.48 3.50 -27.57
CA PHE A 343 -14.89 3.60 -27.99
C PHE A 343 -15.83 3.82 -26.81
N ILE A 344 -15.63 3.09 -25.72
CA ILE A 344 -16.44 3.22 -24.49
C ILE A 344 -16.27 4.63 -23.92
N VAL A 345 -15.03 5.08 -23.73
CA VAL A 345 -14.71 6.38 -23.14
C VAL A 345 -15.23 7.53 -24.01
N CYS A 346 -15.00 7.47 -25.33
CA CYS A 346 -15.48 8.50 -26.25
C CYS A 346 -17.00 8.64 -26.18
N LYS A 347 -17.73 7.52 -26.13
CA LYS A 347 -19.19 7.52 -25.98
C LYS A 347 -19.63 8.15 -24.65
N LEU A 348 -19.07 7.68 -23.54
CA LEU A 348 -19.42 8.19 -22.20
C LEU A 348 -19.12 9.69 -22.09
N ASN A 349 -18.01 10.15 -22.67
CA ASN A 349 -17.66 11.56 -22.70
C ASN A 349 -18.68 12.40 -23.48
N LEU A 350 -19.20 11.88 -24.60
CA LEU A 350 -20.17 12.57 -25.44
C LEU A 350 -21.59 12.57 -24.87
N THR A 351 -21.93 11.63 -23.99
CA THR A 351 -23.28 11.54 -23.39
C THR A 351 -23.34 12.13 -21.98
N THR A 352 -22.56 11.60 -21.05
CA THR A 352 -22.60 11.96 -19.62
C THR A 352 -21.46 12.90 -19.23
N GLY A 353 -20.32 12.82 -19.94
CA GLY A 353 -19.09 13.53 -19.63
C GLY A 353 -18.46 13.15 -18.28
N VAL A 354 -18.85 12.00 -17.72
CA VAL A 354 -18.27 11.40 -16.52
C VAL A 354 -17.86 9.97 -16.87
N ILE A 355 -16.60 9.63 -16.60
CA ILE A 355 -16.05 8.30 -16.87
C ILE A 355 -15.79 7.60 -15.53
N PRO A 356 -16.25 6.36 -15.34
CA PRO A 356 -15.85 5.55 -14.19
C PRO A 356 -14.37 5.17 -14.28
N SER A 357 -13.80 4.69 -13.18
CA SER A 357 -12.44 4.14 -13.20
C SER A 357 -12.39 2.88 -14.07
N LEU A 358 -11.54 2.89 -15.09
CA LEU A 358 -11.39 1.78 -16.05
C LEU A 358 -10.17 0.89 -15.76
N ASN A 359 -9.35 1.26 -14.78
CA ASN A 359 -8.07 0.61 -14.47
C ASN A 359 -8.23 -0.86 -14.14
N VAL A 360 -9.25 -1.15 -13.32
CA VAL A 360 -9.56 -2.48 -12.86
C VAL A 360 -10.06 -3.38 -13.99
N ALA A 361 -10.96 -2.85 -14.83
CA ALA A 361 -11.49 -3.56 -15.98
C ALA A 361 -10.38 -3.87 -16.99
N ALA A 362 -9.44 -2.94 -17.19
CA ALA A 362 -8.25 -3.16 -18.01
C ALA A 362 -7.36 -4.29 -17.46
N GLY A 363 -7.15 -4.36 -16.14
CA GLY A 363 -6.37 -5.45 -15.50
C GLY A 363 -7.03 -6.83 -15.59
N LEU A 364 -8.36 -6.92 -15.47
CA LEU A 364 -9.12 -8.18 -15.64
C LEU A 364 -9.15 -8.65 -17.10
N LEU A 365 -9.49 -7.75 -18.03
CA LEU A 365 -9.56 -8.10 -19.45
C LEU A 365 -8.17 -8.36 -20.03
N GLY A 366 -7.13 -7.69 -19.52
CA GLY A 366 -5.73 -8.00 -19.82
C GLY A 366 -5.37 -9.44 -19.43
N PHE A 367 -5.74 -9.86 -18.22
CA PHE A 367 -5.55 -11.23 -17.76
C PHE A 367 -6.28 -12.24 -18.63
N ALA A 368 -7.58 -12.03 -18.88
CA ALA A 368 -8.40 -12.91 -19.71
C ALA A 368 -7.88 -12.99 -21.15
N GLY A 369 -7.47 -11.85 -21.72
CA GLY A 369 -6.91 -11.75 -23.06
C GLY A 369 -5.62 -12.54 -23.23
N ILE A 370 -4.62 -12.34 -22.36
CA ILE A 370 -3.35 -13.09 -22.45
C ILE A 370 -3.55 -14.57 -22.12
N LYS A 371 -4.41 -14.92 -21.16
CA LYS A 371 -4.67 -16.32 -20.85
C LYS A 371 -5.28 -17.04 -22.05
N SER A 372 -6.19 -16.40 -22.77
CA SER A 372 -6.78 -16.92 -24.01
C SER A 372 -5.74 -17.03 -25.12
N TRP A 373 -4.90 -16.00 -25.29
CA TRP A 373 -3.77 -16.01 -26.23
C TRP A 373 -2.76 -17.13 -25.94
N THR A 374 -2.43 -17.35 -24.67
CA THR A 374 -1.49 -18.37 -24.23
C THR A 374 -2.06 -19.77 -24.46
N ALA A 375 -3.35 -19.98 -24.19
CA ALA A 375 -4.04 -21.22 -24.51
C ALA A 375 -4.07 -21.50 -26.02
N LEU A 376 -4.25 -20.46 -26.84
CA LEU A 376 -4.23 -20.57 -28.31
C LEU A 376 -2.82 -20.89 -28.84
N THR A 377 -1.81 -20.19 -28.36
CA THR A 377 -0.41 -20.34 -28.83
C THR A 377 0.27 -21.61 -28.30
N GLN A 378 -0.14 -22.13 -27.15
CA GLN A 378 0.27 -23.46 -26.68
C GLN A 378 -0.16 -24.57 -27.65
N LYS A 379 -1.32 -24.44 -28.30
CA LYS A 379 -1.76 -25.40 -29.34
C LYS A 379 -0.84 -25.42 -30.57
N PHE A 380 -0.11 -24.32 -30.83
CA PHE A 380 0.82 -24.20 -31.96
C PHE A 380 2.30 -24.40 -31.55
N GLY A 381 2.59 -24.73 -30.28
CA GLY A 381 3.95 -25.06 -29.82
C GLY A 381 4.94 -23.89 -29.73
N MET A 382 4.47 -22.63 -29.80
CA MET A 382 5.34 -21.45 -30.01
C MET A 382 5.75 -20.68 -28.75
N LEU A 383 5.30 -21.01 -27.53
CA LEU A 383 5.61 -20.21 -26.33
C LEU A 383 6.15 -20.99 -25.13
N LYS A 384 7.33 -20.55 -24.62
CA LYS A 384 8.00 -21.04 -23.41
C LYS A 384 7.93 -20.09 -22.19
N GLN A 385 7.43 -18.85 -22.34
CA GLN A 385 7.46 -17.86 -21.25
C GLN A 385 6.15 -17.80 -20.43
N PRO A 386 6.20 -17.92 -19.08
CA PRO A 386 5.03 -17.84 -18.22
C PRO A 386 4.42 -16.43 -18.21
N PHE A 387 3.11 -16.34 -18.01
CA PHE A 387 2.40 -15.06 -17.89
C PHE A 387 2.50 -14.54 -16.44
N THR A 388 3.12 -13.39 -16.26
CA THR A 388 3.47 -12.83 -14.94
C THR A 388 2.56 -11.68 -14.53
N ARG A 389 2.49 -11.39 -13.22
CA ARG A 389 1.73 -10.24 -12.69
C ARG A 389 2.25 -8.89 -13.22
N GLN A 390 3.55 -8.80 -13.46
CA GLN A 390 4.18 -7.59 -14.01
C GLN A 390 3.74 -7.36 -15.46
N GLU A 391 3.66 -8.43 -16.25
CA GLU A 391 3.16 -8.36 -17.62
C GLU A 391 1.69 -7.94 -17.67
N ASN A 392 0.84 -8.43 -16.77
CA ASN A 392 -0.55 -7.99 -16.69
C ASN A 392 -0.67 -6.50 -16.29
N THR A 393 0.19 -6.06 -15.37
CA THR A 393 0.29 -4.65 -14.97
C THR A 393 0.65 -3.78 -16.17
N VAL A 394 1.62 -4.21 -16.99
CA VAL A 394 2.01 -3.51 -18.23
C VAL A 394 0.83 -3.33 -19.21
N ILE A 395 -0.01 -4.35 -19.40
CA ILE A 395 -1.21 -4.25 -20.25
C ILE A 395 -2.17 -3.20 -19.70
N GLN A 396 -2.47 -3.30 -18.40
CA GLN A 396 -3.37 -2.37 -17.74
C GLN A 396 -2.87 -0.93 -17.88
N THR A 397 -1.59 -0.68 -17.64
CA THR A 397 -0.96 0.64 -17.79
C THR A 397 -1.13 1.16 -19.22
N CYS A 398 -0.85 0.36 -20.25
CA CYS A 398 -1.04 0.78 -21.64
C CYS A 398 -2.49 1.16 -21.97
N VAL A 399 -3.45 0.34 -21.53
CA VAL A 399 -4.88 0.57 -21.78
C VAL A 399 -5.36 1.82 -21.06
N VAL A 400 -5.01 1.98 -19.78
CA VAL A 400 -5.38 3.13 -18.96
C VAL A 400 -4.80 4.42 -19.53
N ALA A 401 -3.52 4.42 -19.88
CA ALA A 401 -2.87 5.56 -20.55
C ALA A 401 -3.60 5.95 -21.83
N SER A 402 -3.95 4.97 -22.67
CA SER A 402 -4.67 5.21 -23.92
C SER A 402 -6.08 5.78 -23.68
N SER A 403 -6.85 5.17 -22.77
CA SER A 403 -8.18 5.67 -22.40
C SER A 403 -8.15 7.04 -21.69
N GLY A 404 -7.09 7.35 -20.95
CA GLY A 404 -6.88 8.66 -20.33
C GLY A 404 -6.71 9.76 -21.37
N ILE A 405 -6.07 9.47 -22.52
CA ILE A 405 -6.04 10.40 -23.65
C ILE A 405 -7.43 10.59 -24.25
N ALA A 406 -8.25 9.54 -24.33
CA ALA A 406 -9.64 9.69 -24.78
C ALA A 406 -10.46 10.65 -23.92
N PHE A 407 -10.16 10.76 -22.62
CA PHE A 407 -10.71 11.77 -21.72
C PHE A 407 -10.07 13.16 -21.88
N SER A 408 -8.75 13.24 -21.76
CA SER A 408 -8.02 14.52 -21.72
C SER A 408 -7.84 15.19 -23.08
N SER A 409 -8.10 14.49 -24.18
CA SER A 409 -8.05 15.04 -25.56
C SER A 409 -9.12 16.09 -25.86
N GLY A 410 -10.14 16.23 -25.02
CA GLY A 410 -11.16 17.25 -25.15
C GLY A 410 -12.12 17.08 -26.34
N THR A 411 -12.15 15.89 -26.95
CA THR A 411 -13.05 15.53 -28.06
C THR A 411 -14.54 15.72 -27.75
N ALA A 412 -14.93 15.73 -26.47
CA ALA A 412 -16.30 16.04 -26.02
C ALA A 412 -16.40 17.34 -25.19
N SER A 413 -15.31 18.10 -25.04
CA SER A 413 -15.23 19.29 -24.20
C SER A 413 -14.55 20.45 -24.93
N TYR A 414 -13.31 20.80 -24.58
CA TYR A 414 -12.65 22.00 -25.08
C TYR A 414 -12.42 21.96 -26.59
N MET A 415 -12.15 20.78 -27.17
CA MET A 415 -11.87 20.64 -28.59
C MET A 415 -13.16 20.74 -29.39
N LEU A 416 -14.22 20.04 -28.98
CA LEU A 416 -15.55 20.17 -29.59
C LEU A 416 -16.11 21.60 -29.46
N GLY A 417 -15.80 22.30 -28.36
CA GLY A 417 -16.14 23.71 -28.15
C GLY A 417 -15.45 24.69 -29.11
N MET A 418 -14.42 24.27 -29.85
CA MET A 418 -13.83 25.06 -30.94
C MET A 418 -14.62 24.97 -32.25
N SER A 419 -15.50 23.96 -32.40
CA SER A 419 -16.20 23.72 -33.65
C SER A 419 -17.17 24.86 -34.00
N PRO A 420 -17.36 25.19 -35.29
CA PRO A 420 -18.34 26.20 -35.70
C PRO A 420 -19.78 25.86 -35.30
N TYR A 421 -20.12 24.57 -35.20
CA TYR A 421 -21.45 24.13 -34.81
C TYR A 421 -21.75 24.47 -33.34
N ILE A 422 -20.88 24.10 -32.39
CA ILE A 422 -21.05 24.51 -30.99
C ILE A 422 -20.99 26.03 -30.84
N ALA A 423 -20.15 26.70 -31.65
CA ALA A 423 -20.11 28.14 -31.67
C ALA A 423 -21.45 28.76 -32.06
N SER A 424 -22.13 28.22 -33.07
CA SER A 424 -23.45 28.71 -33.49
C SER A 424 -24.55 28.62 -32.42
N GLN A 425 -24.35 27.77 -31.40
CA GLN A 425 -25.26 27.63 -30.27
C GLN A 425 -24.96 28.61 -29.11
N ALA A 426 -23.82 29.31 -29.14
CA ALA A 426 -23.44 30.27 -28.11
C ALA A 426 -23.90 31.68 -28.47
N ASP A 427 -24.45 32.43 -27.50
CA ASP A 427 -25.11 33.71 -27.70
C ASP A 427 -24.18 34.87 -28.15
N ALA A 428 -22.85 34.75 -27.98
CA ALA A 428 -21.90 35.84 -28.26
C ALA A 428 -20.46 35.37 -28.62
N GLY A 429 -19.66 36.24 -29.26
CA GLY A 429 -18.21 36.06 -29.48
C GLY A 429 -17.78 35.13 -30.62
N ASN A 430 -18.69 34.80 -31.54
CA ASN A 430 -18.47 33.87 -32.65
C ASN A 430 -17.80 34.50 -33.89
N LEU A 431 -16.65 35.16 -33.69
CA LEU A 431 -15.81 35.58 -34.81
C LEU A 431 -15.21 34.33 -35.51
N PRO A 432 -14.97 34.35 -36.84
CA PRO A 432 -14.32 33.23 -37.54
C PRO A 432 -12.97 32.84 -36.91
N ILE A 433 -12.21 33.83 -36.42
CA ILE A 433 -10.93 33.62 -35.70
C ILE A 433 -11.09 32.86 -34.36
N ASN A 434 -12.30 32.79 -33.81
CA ASN A 434 -12.65 32.09 -32.57
C ASN A 434 -13.34 30.73 -32.82
N THR A 435 -13.25 30.20 -34.05
CA THR A 435 -13.73 28.86 -34.43
C THR A 435 -12.69 28.11 -35.26
N LYS A 436 -12.61 26.78 -35.09
CA LYS A 436 -11.69 25.91 -35.85
C LYS A 436 -12.38 24.60 -36.17
N ASN A 437 -12.33 24.20 -37.44
CA ASN A 437 -12.85 22.91 -37.86
C ASN A 437 -12.03 21.76 -37.30
N LEU A 438 -12.73 20.74 -36.80
CA LEU A 438 -12.13 19.52 -36.26
C LEU A 438 -11.59 18.68 -37.41
N ALA A 439 -10.28 18.44 -37.41
CA ALA A 439 -9.64 17.59 -38.41
C ALA A 439 -8.54 16.75 -37.76
N ILE A 440 -8.49 15.48 -38.14
CA ILE A 440 -7.49 14.52 -37.64
C ILE A 440 -6.06 15.04 -37.87
N THR A 441 -5.84 15.74 -38.98
CA THR A 441 -4.53 16.25 -39.43
C THR A 441 -3.85 17.16 -38.42
N TRP A 442 -4.60 17.95 -37.65
CA TRP A 442 -4.03 18.80 -36.60
C TRP A 442 -4.28 18.25 -35.20
N MET A 443 -5.37 17.50 -34.99
CA MET A 443 -5.67 16.89 -33.68
C MET A 443 -4.60 15.90 -33.25
N LEU A 444 -4.14 15.04 -34.17
CA LEU A 444 -3.12 14.03 -33.90
C LEU A 444 -1.77 14.65 -33.49
N PRO A 445 -1.15 15.56 -34.28
CA PRO A 445 0.11 16.17 -33.87
C PRO A 445 -0.04 17.04 -32.62
N TYR A 446 -1.19 17.68 -32.41
CA TYR A 446 -1.46 18.42 -31.17
C TYR A 446 -1.43 17.51 -29.95
N LEU A 447 -2.21 16.43 -29.94
CA LEU A 447 -2.25 15.47 -28.83
C LEU A 447 -0.89 14.82 -28.57
N LEU A 448 -0.17 14.45 -29.63
CA LEU A 448 1.15 13.84 -29.53
C LEU A 448 2.19 14.77 -28.89
N VAL A 449 2.03 16.08 -29.05
CA VAL A 449 2.96 17.07 -28.49
C VAL A 449 2.63 17.39 -27.03
N VAL A 450 1.34 17.54 -26.68
CA VAL A 450 0.94 17.94 -25.32
C VAL A 450 0.85 16.79 -24.32
N SER A 451 0.57 15.56 -24.77
CA SER A 451 0.27 14.45 -23.86
C SER A 451 1.50 13.81 -23.21
N PHE A 452 2.68 13.88 -23.84
CA PHE A 452 3.88 13.23 -23.29
C PHE A 452 4.54 14.06 -22.18
N ALA A 453 4.32 15.37 -22.16
CA ALA A 453 4.96 16.25 -21.18
C ALA A 453 4.60 15.91 -19.73
N GLY A 454 3.37 15.46 -19.47
CA GLY A 454 2.96 15.02 -18.12
C GLY A 454 3.69 13.78 -17.64
N LEU A 455 4.15 12.92 -18.55
CA LEU A 455 4.96 11.75 -18.18
C LEU A 455 6.29 12.14 -17.55
N PHE A 456 6.87 13.28 -17.94
CA PHE A 456 8.18 13.71 -17.43
C PHE A 456 8.09 14.70 -16.27
N SER A 457 6.95 15.37 -16.09
CA SER A 457 6.80 16.53 -15.18
C SER A 457 7.04 16.19 -13.71
N ILE A 458 6.52 15.05 -13.23
CA ILE A 458 6.57 14.67 -11.80
C ILE A 458 7.21 13.31 -11.53
N VAL A 459 7.86 12.69 -12.52
CA VAL A 459 8.55 11.39 -12.34
C VAL A 459 9.63 11.43 -11.27
N ALA A 460 10.30 12.57 -11.10
CA ALA A 460 11.28 12.78 -10.04
C ALA A 460 10.65 12.74 -8.63
N LEU A 461 9.36 13.07 -8.53
CA LEU A 461 8.60 13.13 -7.28
C LEU A 461 7.96 11.79 -6.90
N ARG A 462 8.09 10.73 -7.72
CA ARG A 462 7.46 9.41 -7.46
C ARG A 462 7.84 8.81 -6.10
N LYS A 463 9.10 8.94 -5.70
CA LYS A 463 9.57 8.45 -4.38
C LYS A 463 8.86 9.15 -3.23
N MET A 464 8.65 10.45 -3.40
CA MET A 464 8.01 11.28 -2.40
C MET A 464 6.54 10.89 -2.26
N MET A 465 5.82 10.79 -3.37
CA MET A 465 4.38 10.53 -3.36
C MET A 465 4.04 9.09 -2.94
N ILE A 466 4.79 8.10 -3.44
CA ILE A 466 4.49 6.68 -3.21
C ILE A 466 5.09 6.14 -1.91
N MET A 467 6.36 6.47 -1.59
CA MET A 467 7.02 5.90 -0.40
C MET A 467 6.97 6.84 0.81
N LYS A 468 7.23 8.14 0.65
CA LYS A 468 7.28 9.07 1.80
C LYS A 468 5.89 9.52 2.27
N TYR A 469 5.04 9.93 1.34
CA TYR A 469 3.66 10.32 1.63
C TYR A 469 2.69 9.14 1.69
N LYS A 470 3.13 7.95 1.26
CA LYS A 470 2.34 6.70 1.21
C LYS A 470 0.94 6.93 0.62
N LEU A 471 0.82 7.77 -0.42
CA LEU A 471 -0.47 8.06 -1.04
C LEU A 471 -1.14 6.78 -1.54
N THR A 472 -2.45 6.70 -1.34
CA THR A 472 -3.20 5.45 -1.56
C THR A 472 -3.42 5.19 -3.04
N TYR A 473 -3.79 6.19 -3.84
CA TYR A 473 -4.30 5.99 -5.22
C TYR A 473 -5.30 4.81 -5.27
N PRO A 474 -6.51 4.97 -4.72
CA PRO A 474 -7.47 3.88 -4.50
C PRO A 474 -7.69 2.96 -5.71
N SER A 475 -7.88 3.49 -6.92
CA SER A 475 -8.02 2.71 -8.15
C SER A 475 -6.76 1.92 -8.50
N GLY A 476 -5.58 2.53 -8.37
CA GLY A 476 -4.30 1.84 -8.61
C GLY A 476 -4.07 0.72 -7.59
N THR A 477 -4.39 0.98 -6.32
CA THR A 477 -4.32 -0.02 -5.24
C THR A 477 -5.29 -1.18 -5.47
N ALA A 478 -6.56 -0.90 -5.80
CA ALA A 478 -7.55 -1.94 -6.11
C ALA A 478 -7.13 -2.80 -7.31
N THR A 479 -6.60 -2.16 -8.35
CA THR A 479 -6.07 -2.83 -9.54
C THR A 479 -4.91 -3.76 -9.19
N ALA A 480 -3.98 -3.31 -8.35
CA ALA A 480 -2.85 -4.14 -7.92
C ALA A 480 -3.29 -5.36 -7.10
N TYR A 481 -4.23 -5.19 -6.16
CA TYR A 481 -4.79 -6.32 -5.41
C TYR A 481 -5.47 -7.32 -6.33
N LEU A 482 -6.23 -6.85 -7.32
CA LEU A 482 -6.87 -7.71 -8.31
C LEU A 482 -5.84 -8.49 -9.14
N ILE A 483 -4.81 -7.82 -9.66
CA ILE A 483 -3.75 -8.46 -10.44
C ILE A 483 -3.01 -9.50 -9.60
N ASN A 484 -2.61 -9.16 -8.37
CA ASN A 484 -1.96 -10.11 -7.45
C ASN A 484 -2.87 -11.32 -7.20
N CYS A 485 -4.18 -11.13 -7.05
CA CYS A 485 -5.15 -12.21 -6.87
C CYS A 485 -5.23 -13.17 -8.07
N PHE A 486 -5.15 -12.69 -9.31
CA PHE A 486 -5.18 -13.57 -10.49
C PHE A 486 -3.93 -14.44 -10.62
N HIS A 487 -2.80 -13.97 -10.09
CA HIS A 487 -1.51 -14.64 -10.19
C HIS A 487 -1.11 -15.39 -8.92
N THR A 488 -1.90 -15.35 -7.84
CA THR A 488 -1.59 -16.06 -6.58
C THR A 488 -1.31 -17.54 -6.83
N PRO A 489 -0.13 -18.07 -6.45
CA PRO A 489 0.19 -19.48 -6.63
C PRO A 489 -0.73 -20.38 -5.78
N LYS A 490 -1.04 -21.58 -6.29
CA LYS A 490 -1.96 -22.55 -5.66
C LYS A 490 -1.35 -23.15 -4.38
N GLY A 491 -1.29 -22.39 -3.29
CA GLY A 491 -0.70 -22.84 -2.03
C GLY A 491 -0.98 -21.96 -0.81
N ALA A 492 -1.12 -20.64 -0.99
CA ALA A 492 -1.36 -19.71 0.12
C ALA A 492 -2.83 -19.70 0.56
N GLU A 493 -3.16 -20.34 1.70
CA GLU A 493 -4.53 -20.48 2.20
C GLU A 493 -5.19 -19.12 2.52
N LEU A 494 -4.43 -18.18 3.10
CA LEU A 494 -4.89 -16.82 3.37
C LEU A 494 -5.20 -16.06 2.08
N ALA A 495 -4.30 -16.14 1.09
CA ALA A 495 -4.51 -15.51 -0.20
C ALA A 495 -5.71 -16.11 -0.95
N LYS A 496 -5.94 -17.43 -0.87
CA LYS A 496 -7.18 -18.06 -1.40
C LYS A 496 -8.44 -17.51 -0.73
N LYS A 497 -8.41 -17.28 0.59
CA LYS A 497 -9.54 -16.68 1.33
C LYS A 497 -9.74 -15.21 0.91
N GLN A 498 -8.67 -14.44 0.73
CA GLN A 498 -8.73 -13.05 0.24
C GLN A 498 -9.31 -12.99 -1.18
N VAL A 499 -8.84 -13.84 -2.08
CA VAL A 499 -9.38 -14.00 -3.44
C VAL A 499 -10.87 -14.35 -3.39
N GLY A 500 -11.26 -15.32 -2.55
CA GLY A 500 -12.67 -15.68 -2.37
C GLY A 500 -13.52 -14.53 -1.85
N SER A 501 -13.00 -13.70 -0.95
CA SER A 501 -13.68 -12.51 -0.44
C SER A 501 -13.84 -11.41 -1.49
N LEU A 502 -12.79 -11.19 -2.31
CA LEU A 502 -12.82 -10.27 -3.44
C LEU A 502 -13.86 -10.70 -4.48
N PHE A 503 -13.89 -11.96 -4.90
CA PHE A 503 -14.85 -12.42 -5.91
C PHE A 503 -16.31 -12.41 -5.40
N LYS A 504 -16.54 -12.62 -4.10
CA LYS A 504 -17.87 -12.49 -3.49
C LYS A 504 -18.36 -11.04 -3.51
N SER A 505 -17.53 -10.10 -3.08
CA SER A 505 -17.86 -8.66 -3.11
C SER A 505 -17.98 -8.13 -4.54
N PHE A 506 -17.14 -8.60 -5.45
CA PHE A 506 -17.24 -8.37 -6.89
C PHE A 506 -18.58 -8.86 -7.46
N GLY A 507 -18.96 -10.11 -7.19
CA GLY A 507 -20.21 -10.68 -7.69
C GLY A 507 -21.43 -9.92 -7.15
N PHE A 508 -21.42 -9.58 -5.86
CA PHE A 508 -22.44 -8.73 -5.25
C PHE A 508 -22.54 -7.38 -5.97
N SER A 509 -21.41 -6.69 -6.14
CA SER A 509 -21.39 -5.35 -6.75
C SER A 509 -21.76 -5.35 -8.23
N PHE A 510 -21.34 -6.36 -8.99
CA PHE A 510 -21.70 -6.51 -10.41
C PHE A 510 -23.21 -6.75 -10.58
N ILE A 511 -23.78 -7.65 -9.77
CA ILE A 511 -25.23 -7.91 -9.77
C ILE A 511 -25.99 -6.66 -9.30
N PHE A 512 -25.47 -5.97 -8.28
CA PHE A 512 -26.09 -4.76 -7.77
C PHE A 512 -26.10 -3.64 -8.83
N GLY A 513 -25.01 -3.44 -9.56
CA GLY A 513 -24.98 -2.54 -10.72
C GLY A 513 -25.99 -2.91 -11.80
N ALA A 514 -26.17 -4.21 -12.06
CA ALA A 514 -27.21 -4.70 -12.97
C ALA A 514 -28.63 -4.38 -12.49
N VAL A 515 -28.89 -4.57 -11.19
CA VAL A 515 -30.16 -4.19 -10.57
C VAL A 515 -30.36 -2.68 -10.65
N GLN A 516 -29.35 -1.87 -10.35
CA GLN A 516 -29.44 -0.41 -10.47
C GLN A 516 -29.80 0.02 -11.89
N TRP A 517 -29.15 -0.58 -12.90
CA TRP A 517 -29.47 -0.32 -14.30
C TRP A 517 -30.92 -0.69 -14.65
N ILE A 518 -31.43 -1.85 -14.20
CA ILE A 518 -32.80 -2.32 -14.47
C ILE A 518 -33.89 -1.30 -14.07
N PHE A 519 -33.63 -0.47 -13.04
CA PHE A 519 -34.56 0.53 -12.51
C PHE A 519 -34.30 1.97 -12.99
N ALA A 520 -33.32 2.18 -13.86
CA ALA A 520 -32.85 3.51 -14.30
C ALA A 520 -33.32 3.88 -15.74
N ARG A 521 -34.60 3.65 -16.07
CA ARG A 521 -35.13 3.84 -17.43
C ARG A 521 -35.09 5.27 -17.98
N ALA A 522 -35.21 6.30 -17.14
CA ALA A 522 -35.26 7.70 -17.56
C ALA A 522 -34.53 8.61 -16.57
N GLU A 523 -34.29 9.87 -16.95
CA GLU A 523 -33.69 10.85 -16.05
C GLU A 523 -34.52 11.04 -14.77
N GLY A 524 -33.84 11.04 -13.63
CA GLY A 524 -34.48 11.08 -12.31
C GLY A 524 -35.20 9.79 -11.91
N CYS A 525 -34.85 8.66 -12.53
CA CYS A 525 -35.26 7.32 -12.11
C CYS A 525 -34.04 6.51 -11.61
N GLY A 526 -34.30 5.55 -10.71
CA GLY A 526 -33.31 4.61 -10.19
C GLY A 526 -32.90 4.90 -8.75
N PHE A 527 -31.99 4.10 -8.20
CA PHE A 527 -31.56 4.20 -6.80
C PHE A 527 -30.92 5.56 -6.46
N ALA A 528 -30.24 6.17 -7.44
CA ALA A 528 -29.68 7.51 -7.34
C ALA A 528 -30.73 8.61 -7.07
N SER A 529 -32.00 8.35 -7.38
CA SER A 529 -33.11 9.30 -7.19
C SER A 529 -33.82 9.16 -5.85
N LEU A 530 -33.37 8.23 -4.99
CA LEU A 530 -33.99 8.00 -3.68
C LEU A 530 -33.70 9.16 -2.72
N HIS A 531 -34.76 9.76 -2.18
CA HIS A 531 -34.70 10.80 -1.16
C HIS A 531 -34.31 10.22 0.22
N THR A 532 -33.13 9.62 0.36
CA THR A 532 -32.69 8.86 1.56
C THR A 532 -32.77 9.66 2.86
N PHE A 533 -32.51 10.97 2.79
CA PHE A 533 -32.58 11.89 3.94
C PHE A 533 -33.70 12.92 3.81
N GLY A 534 -34.71 12.64 2.97
CA GLY A 534 -35.83 13.53 2.67
C GLY A 534 -35.61 14.45 1.46
N SER A 535 -36.70 15.02 0.94
CA SER A 535 -36.73 15.81 -0.30
C SER A 535 -35.88 17.09 -0.23
N GLN A 536 -35.83 17.74 0.94
CA GLN A 536 -35.01 18.94 1.14
C GLN A 536 -33.49 18.64 1.06
N ALA A 537 -33.06 17.50 1.60
CA ALA A 537 -31.66 17.08 1.53
C ALA A 537 -31.27 16.65 0.10
N TYR A 538 -32.17 15.95 -0.59
CA TYR A 538 -31.98 15.58 -1.99
C TYR A 538 -31.85 16.81 -2.90
N ALA A 539 -32.69 17.83 -2.72
CA ALA A 539 -32.58 19.11 -3.45
C ALA A 539 -31.21 19.81 -3.23
N LYS A 540 -30.58 19.57 -2.07
CA LYS A 540 -29.24 20.04 -1.73
C LYS A 540 -28.13 19.06 -2.14
N ARG A 541 -28.40 18.03 -2.96
CA ARG A 541 -27.44 16.99 -3.36
C ARG A 541 -26.82 16.21 -2.18
N LEU A 542 -27.56 16.09 -1.08
CA LEU A 542 -27.21 15.28 0.09
C LEU A 542 -28.12 14.05 0.13
N TYR A 543 -27.70 12.99 -0.54
CA TYR A 543 -28.40 11.71 -0.62
C TYR A 543 -27.39 10.57 -0.77
N PHE A 544 -27.80 9.34 -0.46
CA PHE A 544 -26.98 8.15 -0.69
C PHE A 544 -27.22 7.64 -2.10
N ASP A 545 -26.18 7.61 -2.94
CA ASP A 545 -26.27 7.23 -4.37
C ASP A 545 -26.20 5.71 -4.57
N PHE A 546 -25.95 4.97 -3.48
CA PHE A 546 -25.77 3.52 -3.48
C PHE A 546 -24.65 3.07 -4.43
N SER A 547 -23.64 3.89 -4.72
CA SER A 547 -22.55 3.48 -5.59
C SER A 547 -21.61 2.53 -4.83
N SER A 548 -21.53 1.28 -5.30
CA SER A 548 -20.60 0.30 -4.74
C SER A 548 -19.15 0.73 -4.96
N THR A 549 -18.86 1.45 -6.05
CA THR A 549 -17.56 2.07 -6.29
C THR A 549 -17.18 3.06 -5.19
N TYR A 550 -18.04 4.04 -4.87
CA TYR A 550 -17.72 5.03 -3.83
C TYR A 550 -17.62 4.42 -2.43
N VAL A 551 -18.47 3.43 -2.12
CA VAL A 551 -18.35 2.66 -0.86
C VAL A 551 -17.01 1.92 -0.80
N GLY A 552 -16.59 1.26 -1.87
CA GLY A 552 -15.30 0.58 -1.94
C GLY A 552 -14.10 1.54 -1.85
N VAL A 553 -14.14 2.68 -2.55
CA VAL A 553 -13.10 3.73 -2.44
C VAL A 553 -13.04 4.27 -1.00
N GLY A 554 -14.20 4.44 -0.35
CA GLY A 554 -14.30 4.85 1.06
C GLY A 554 -13.72 3.85 2.06
N MET A 555 -13.68 2.56 1.73
CA MET A 555 -13.00 1.53 2.51
C MET A 555 -11.47 1.55 2.33
N LEU A 556 -10.96 2.01 1.18
CA LEU A 556 -9.51 2.12 0.92
C LEU A 556 -8.91 3.44 1.40
N CYS A 557 -9.68 4.53 1.31
CA CYS A 557 -9.22 5.85 1.72
C CYS A 557 -9.10 5.95 3.25
N PRO A 558 -8.09 6.68 3.77
CA PRO A 558 -8.06 7.02 5.18
C PRO A 558 -9.36 7.72 5.59
N TYR A 559 -9.91 7.37 6.77
CA TYR A 559 -11.15 7.96 7.27
C TYR A 559 -11.13 9.51 7.28
N MET A 560 -9.94 10.10 7.46
CA MET A 560 -9.73 11.55 7.39
C MET A 560 -10.10 12.16 6.04
N VAL A 561 -9.84 11.46 4.94
CA VAL A 561 -10.23 11.91 3.60
C VAL A 561 -11.76 11.97 3.51
N ASN A 562 -12.43 10.89 3.92
CA ASN A 562 -13.88 10.77 3.81
C ASN A 562 -14.61 11.77 4.71
N ILE A 563 -14.15 11.97 5.95
CA ILE A 563 -14.69 13.00 6.85
C ILE A 563 -14.46 14.40 6.29
N SER A 564 -13.30 14.67 5.67
CA SER A 564 -13.03 15.95 5.02
C SER A 564 -13.98 16.19 3.84
N LEU A 565 -14.24 15.17 3.01
CA LEU A 565 -15.22 15.23 1.92
C LEU A 565 -16.63 15.50 2.48
N LEU A 566 -17.05 14.81 3.54
CA LEU A 566 -18.37 15.02 4.15
C LEU A 566 -18.50 16.43 4.76
N THR A 567 -17.45 16.91 5.42
CA THR A 567 -17.42 18.26 5.98
C THR A 567 -17.49 19.30 4.87
N GLY A 568 -16.76 19.09 3.78
CA GLY A 568 -16.86 19.92 2.58
C GLY A 568 -18.28 19.95 2.02
N ALA A 569 -18.93 18.80 1.90
CA ALA A 569 -20.30 18.67 1.42
C ALA A 569 -21.31 19.43 2.29
N ILE A 570 -21.19 19.30 3.61
CA ILE A 570 -22.05 20.00 4.58
C ILE A 570 -21.82 21.51 4.48
N VAL A 571 -20.57 21.97 4.55
CA VAL A 571 -20.24 23.40 4.46
C VAL A 571 -20.77 24.01 3.17
N SER A 572 -20.55 23.35 2.03
CA SER A 572 -20.95 23.91 0.75
C SER A 572 -22.45 23.81 0.49
N TRP A 573 -23.02 22.61 0.54
CA TRP A 573 -24.39 22.37 0.07
C TRP A 573 -25.45 22.55 1.15
N ALA A 574 -25.11 22.35 2.44
CA ALA A 574 -26.07 22.57 3.52
C ALA A 574 -26.20 24.07 3.88
N PHE A 575 -25.09 24.82 3.84
CA PHE A 575 -25.00 26.19 4.33
C PHE A 575 -24.63 27.23 3.27
N MET A 576 -23.47 27.09 2.62
CA MET A 576 -22.90 28.17 1.81
C MET A 576 -23.68 28.45 0.52
N TRP A 577 -23.97 27.45 -0.29
CA TRP A 577 -24.74 27.63 -1.53
C TRP A 577 -26.17 28.12 -1.27
N PRO A 578 -26.94 27.57 -0.32
CA PRO A 578 -28.23 28.14 0.05
C PRO A 578 -28.16 29.62 0.49
N MET A 579 -27.11 30.01 1.21
CA MET A 579 -26.92 31.40 1.64
C MET A 579 -26.63 32.35 0.47
N ILE A 580 -25.82 31.92 -0.50
CA ILE A 580 -25.53 32.69 -1.71
C ILE A 580 -26.77 32.73 -2.63
N GLU A 581 -27.50 31.63 -2.75
CA GLU A 581 -28.75 31.54 -3.51
C GLU A 581 -29.84 32.45 -2.92
N ALA A 582 -29.89 32.62 -1.59
CA ALA A 582 -30.78 33.58 -0.94
C ALA A 582 -30.47 35.05 -1.30
N LYS A 583 -29.30 35.34 -1.91
CA LYS A 583 -28.91 36.66 -2.41
C LYS A 583 -29.07 36.80 -3.94
N LYS A 584 -29.75 35.85 -4.58
CA LYS A 584 -30.15 35.92 -6.00
C LYS A 584 -30.91 37.22 -6.26
N GLY A 585 -30.58 37.92 -7.36
CA GLY A 585 -31.10 39.23 -7.71
C GLY A 585 -30.23 40.41 -7.23
N TYR A 586 -29.44 40.23 -6.16
CA TYR A 586 -28.51 41.25 -5.66
C TYR A 586 -27.05 40.96 -6.02
N TRP A 587 -26.61 39.72 -5.82
CA TRP A 587 -25.23 39.28 -6.08
C TRP A 587 -25.01 38.81 -7.51
N TYR A 588 -26.05 38.23 -8.12
CA TYR A 588 -26.10 37.81 -9.52
C TYR A 588 -27.54 37.88 -10.04
N SER A 589 -27.71 37.98 -11.36
CA SER A 589 -29.02 38.15 -11.99
C SER A 589 -29.95 36.97 -11.72
N ALA A 590 -31.24 37.26 -11.51
CA ALA A 590 -32.24 36.24 -11.19
C ALA A 590 -32.70 35.44 -12.43
N GLN A 591 -32.49 36.00 -13.61
CA GLN A 591 -32.89 35.48 -14.91
C GLN A 591 -31.90 34.46 -15.47
N LEU A 592 -30.69 34.37 -14.89
CA LEU A 592 -29.66 33.42 -15.33
C LEU A 592 -29.98 31.99 -14.92
N SER A 593 -29.67 31.04 -15.80
CA SER A 593 -29.79 29.61 -15.51
C SER A 593 -28.82 29.20 -14.38
N ALA A 594 -29.19 28.14 -13.64
CA ALA A 594 -28.33 27.54 -12.63
C ALA A 594 -27.07 26.85 -13.19
N THR A 595 -26.89 26.86 -14.52
CA THR A 595 -25.70 26.38 -15.23
C THR A 595 -24.79 27.53 -15.70
N SER A 596 -25.27 28.77 -15.65
CA SER A 596 -24.52 29.95 -16.07
C SER A 596 -23.40 30.30 -15.09
N LEU A 597 -22.22 30.60 -15.65
CA LEU A 597 -21.04 31.02 -14.89
C LEU A 597 -21.16 32.45 -14.34
N HIS A 598 -22.02 33.27 -14.93
CA HIS A 598 -22.40 34.57 -14.36
C HIS A 598 -23.43 34.44 -13.22
N GLY A 599 -23.87 33.22 -12.92
CA GLY A 599 -24.76 32.90 -11.80
C GLY A 599 -24.06 32.11 -10.69
N ILE A 600 -24.82 31.24 -10.01
CA ILE A 600 -24.33 30.46 -8.88
C ILE A 600 -23.15 29.54 -9.22
N GLN A 601 -23.05 29.06 -10.47
CA GLN A 601 -21.95 28.17 -10.88
C GLN A 601 -20.60 28.86 -10.89
N GLY A 602 -20.55 30.17 -11.12
CA GLY A 602 -19.32 30.94 -10.95
C GLY A 602 -18.75 30.72 -9.56
N TYR A 603 -19.53 31.00 -8.51
CA TYR A 603 -19.08 30.78 -7.13
C TYR A 603 -18.64 29.34 -6.86
N ARG A 604 -19.41 28.35 -7.32
CA ARG A 604 -19.09 26.93 -7.12
C ARG A 604 -17.74 26.54 -7.72
N VAL A 605 -17.51 26.93 -8.97
CA VAL A 605 -16.27 26.60 -9.70
C VAL A 605 -15.07 27.35 -9.11
N PHE A 606 -15.19 28.66 -8.94
CA PHE A 606 -14.06 29.51 -8.56
C PHE A 606 -13.64 29.35 -7.10
N ILE A 607 -14.56 29.12 -6.16
CA ILE A 607 -14.21 28.88 -4.75
C ILE A 607 -13.56 27.51 -4.60
N ALA A 608 -14.11 26.47 -5.25
CA ALA A 608 -13.51 25.12 -5.22
C ALA A 608 -12.09 25.12 -5.79
N ILE A 609 -11.88 25.74 -6.96
CA ILE A 609 -10.56 25.88 -7.57
C ILE A 609 -9.58 26.63 -6.65
N ALA A 610 -10.02 27.72 -6.04
CA ALA A 610 -9.18 28.52 -5.16
C ALA A 610 -8.72 27.73 -3.91
N MET A 611 -9.62 26.97 -3.28
CA MET A 611 -9.25 26.08 -2.18
C MET A 611 -8.26 24.99 -2.60
N MET A 612 -8.51 24.33 -3.75
CA MET A 612 -7.64 23.27 -4.29
C MET A 612 -6.24 23.80 -4.57
N LEU A 613 -6.15 24.96 -5.22
CA LEU A 613 -4.88 25.61 -5.55
C LEU A 613 -4.14 26.04 -4.28
N GLY A 614 -4.84 26.60 -3.28
CA GLY A 614 -4.23 27.02 -2.01
C GLY A 614 -3.62 25.84 -1.24
N ASP A 615 -4.32 24.73 -1.16
CA ASP A 615 -3.82 23.50 -0.53
C ASP A 615 -2.62 22.91 -1.28
N GLY A 616 -2.75 22.73 -2.60
CA GLY A 616 -1.70 22.16 -3.43
C GLY A 616 -0.43 22.99 -3.42
N LEU A 617 -0.55 24.32 -3.53
CA LEU A 617 0.58 25.24 -3.47
C LEU A 617 1.27 25.24 -2.09
N PHE A 618 0.50 25.16 -1.00
CA PHE A 618 1.10 25.03 0.33
C PHE A 618 1.96 23.77 0.42
N HIS A 619 1.43 22.61 0.01
CA HIS A 619 2.17 21.35 0.06
C HIS A 619 3.39 21.38 -0.86
N PHE A 620 3.28 21.97 -2.05
CA PHE A 620 4.41 22.13 -2.96
C PHE A 620 5.51 23.02 -2.35
N ALA A 621 5.14 24.18 -1.82
CA ALA A 621 6.08 25.13 -1.20
C ALA A 621 6.72 24.55 0.06
N TYR A 622 5.93 23.94 0.95
CA TYR A 622 6.41 23.24 2.14
C TYR A 622 7.45 22.19 1.76
N MET A 623 7.19 21.42 0.71
CA MET A 623 8.11 20.39 0.23
C MET A 623 9.39 20.94 -0.36
N LEU A 624 9.32 22.01 -1.15
CA LEU A 624 10.52 22.70 -1.63
C LEU A 624 11.38 23.18 -0.44
N VAL A 625 10.77 23.79 0.58
CA VAL A 625 11.49 24.25 1.77
C VAL A 625 12.12 23.10 2.54
N VAL A 626 11.40 21.99 2.76
CA VAL A 626 11.93 20.80 3.45
C VAL A 626 13.07 20.16 2.65
N THR A 627 12.94 20.06 1.33
CA THR A 627 13.98 19.50 0.47
C THR A 627 15.22 20.40 0.45
N ILE A 628 15.07 21.72 0.27
CA ILE A 628 16.18 22.68 0.28
C ILE A 628 16.87 22.68 1.63
N SER A 629 16.12 22.75 2.74
CA SER A 629 16.70 22.72 4.10
C SER A 629 17.42 21.41 4.42
N SER A 630 16.94 20.28 3.90
CA SER A 630 17.63 18.98 3.99
C SER A 630 18.94 18.98 3.19
N PHE A 631 18.99 19.59 2.01
CA PHE A 631 20.23 19.76 1.24
C PHE A 631 21.23 20.69 1.94
N THR A 632 20.76 21.78 2.57
CA THR A 632 21.62 22.68 3.34
C THR A 632 22.16 22.02 4.61
N LYS A 633 21.37 21.17 5.28
CA LYS A 633 21.82 20.37 6.45
C LYS A 633 22.73 19.20 6.10
N ARG A 634 22.61 18.62 4.89
CA ARG A 634 23.49 17.53 4.41
C ARG A 634 24.97 17.89 4.29
N LYS A 635 25.34 19.16 4.39
CA LYS A 635 26.76 19.57 4.52
C LYS A 635 27.32 19.40 5.94
N SER A 636 26.51 18.98 6.93
CA SER A 636 26.89 18.95 8.36
C SER A 636 26.62 17.62 9.08
N SER A 637 25.96 16.63 8.50
CA SER A 637 25.75 15.34 9.19
C SER A 637 25.26 14.27 8.22
N THR A 638 26.09 13.25 7.99
CA THR A 638 25.70 11.97 7.39
C THR A 638 25.04 11.13 8.48
N GLN A 639 23.72 11.24 8.64
CA GLN A 639 22.96 10.27 9.41
C GLN A 639 21.57 10.13 8.77
N GLN A 640 21.26 8.90 8.39
CA GLN A 640 20.07 8.51 7.66
C GLN A 640 18.96 8.24 8.69
N ASP A 641 17.87 9.02 8.62
CA ASP A 641 16.65 8.80 9.39
C ASP A 641 16.10 7.40 9.08
N CYS A 642 16.19 6.48 10.04
CA CYS A 642 15.38 5.27 10.10
C CYS A 642 14.32 5.49 11.17
N SER A 643 13.13 5.92 10.76
CA SER A 643 11.95 5.99 11.61
C SER A 643 10.77 5.34 10.91
N GLU A 644 10.07 4.49 11.69
CA GLU A 644 8.92 3.63 11.38
C GLU A 644 9.26 2.18 11.00
N GLU A 645 8.69 1.24 11.78
CA GLU A 645 8.73 -0.22 11.61
C GLU A 645 8.07 -0.60 10.27
N ASP A 646 8.85 -0.65 9.19
CA ASP A 646 8.34 -1.12 7.90
C ASP A 646 8.12 -2.65 7.92
N ASP A 647 6.91 -3.07 7.55
CA ASP A 647 6.46 -4.45 7.31
C ASP A 647 7.43 -5.17 6.32
N GLU A 648 7.63 -6.49 6.44
CA GLU A 648 8.55 -7.23 5.56
C GLU A 648 8.19 -7.06 4.07
N ASP A 649 6.89 -7.09 3.76
CA ASP A 649 6.35 -6.83 2.42
C ASP A 649 6.72 -5.41 1.92
N GLU A 650 6.76 -4.42 2.82
CA GLU A 650 7.07 -3.03 2.47
C GLU A 650 8.57 -2.84 2.14
N LYS A 651 9.46 -3.52 2.87
CA LYS A 651 10.90 -3.52 2.58
C LYS A 651 11.20 -4.09 1.20
N ILE A 652 10.59 -5.22 0.84
CA ILE A 652 10.75 -5.85 -0.48
C ILE A 652 10.27 -4.90 -1.59
N ARG A 653 9.07 -4.31 -1.44
CA ARG A 653 8.52 -3.37 -2.42
C ARG A 653 9.41 -2.14 -2.59
N ASN A 654 9.92 -1.58 -1.49
CA ASN A 654 10.86 -0.46 -1.51
C ASN A 654 12.15 -0.80 -2.27
N GLU A 655 12.72 -1.99 -2.05
CA GLU A 655 13.93 -2.43 -2.75
C GLU A 655 13.73 -2.48 -4.27
N TYR A 656 12.67 -3.15 -4.75
CA TYR A 656 12.37 -3.25 -6.19
C TYR A 656 12.05 -1.89 -6.81
N PHE A 657 11.29 -1.04 -6.12
CA PHE A 657 10.93 0.28 -6.60
C PHE A 657 12.15 1.23 -6.68
N LEU A 658 13.15 1.03 -5.83
CA LEU A 658 14.40 1.78 -5.83
C LEU A 658 15.46 1.24 -6.79
N ARG A 659 15.40 -0.04 -7.18
CA ARG A 659 16.40 -0.66 -8.07
C ARG A 659 16.39 -0.08 -9.49
N ASP A 660 15.21 0.07 -10.09
CA ASP A 660 15.06 0.53 -11.48
C ASP A 660 14.66 2.01 -11.56
N GLN A 661 15.48 2.89 -10.98
CA GLN A 661 15.17 4.31 -10.98
C GLN A 661 15.37 4.95 -12.37
N ILE A 662 14.39 5.78 -12.76
CA ILE A 662 14.53 6.75 -13.85
C ILE A 662 15.41 7.91 -13.33
N PRO A 663 16.53 8.24 -14.01
CA PRO A 663 17.40 9.34 -13.62
C PRO A 663 16.69 10.69 -13.70
N ASN A 664 16.93 11.56 -12.70
CA ASN A 664 16.31 12.89 -12.67
C ASN A 664 16.71 13.76 -13.86
N TRP A 665 17.96 13.63 -14.35
CA TRP A 665 18.41 14.36 -15.54
C TRP A 665 17.65 13.93 -16.81
N ALA A 666 17.31 12.64 -16.93
CA ALA A 666 16.54 12.13 -18.05
C ALA A 666 15.09 12.62 -17.98
N ALA A 667 14.52 12.70 -16.78
CA ALA A 667 13.20 13.29 -16.55
C ALA A 667 13.17 14.78 -16.96
N ALA A 668 14.13 15.58 -16.45
CA ALA A 668 14.21 17.00 -16.75
C ALA A 668 14.52 17.27 -18.23
N GLY A 669 15.45 16.52 -18.84
CA GLY A 669 15.78 16.62 -20.25
C GLY A 669 14.62 16.23 -21.17
N GLY A 670 13.88 15.18 -20.84
CA GLY A 670 12.68 14.77 -21.59
C GLY A 670 11.57 15.83 -21.51
N TYR A 671 11.33 16.40 -20.32
CA TYR A 671 10.36 17.49 -20.16
C TYR A 671 10.76 18.73 -20.97
N ALA A 672 12.03 19.15 -20.87
CA ALA A 672 12.54 20.30 -21.62
C ALA A 672 12.48 20.08 -23.14
N GLY A 673 12.83 18.88 -23.62
CA GLY A 673 12.76 18.51 -25.03
C GLY A 673 11.35 18.59 -25.58
N ILE A 674 10.37 18.00 -24.87
CA ILE A 674 8.96 18.09 -25.27
C ILE A 674 8.46 19.53 -25.20
N ALA A 675 8.82 20.28 -24.16
CA ALA A 675 8.44 21.70 -24.04
C ALA A 675 8.92 22.52 -25.24
N VAL A 676 10.17 22.34 -25.69
CA VAL A 676 10.71 23.02 -26.88
C VAL A 676 9.90 22.67 -28.13
N VAL A 677 9.62 21.38 -28.35
CA VAL A 677 8.79 20.93 -29.48
C VAL A 677 7.40 21.56 -29.40
N SER A 678 6.77 21.59 -28.23
CA SER A 678 5.45 22.21 -28.03
C SER A 678 5.44 23.71 -28.26
N ILE A 679 6.48 24.43 -27.83
CA ILE A 679 6.63 25.88 -28.05
C ILE A 679 6.68 26.21 -29.55
N ILE A 680 7.14 25.28 -30.39
CA ILE A 680 7.19 25.45 -31.85
C ILE A 680 5.87 24.99 -32.50
N VAL A 681 5.41 23.76 -32.19
CA VAL A 681 4.29 23.13 -32.89
C VAL A 681 2.93 23.72 -32.50
N VAL A 682 2.70 24.02 -31.23
CA VAL A 682 1.39 24.52 -30.76
C VAL A 682 1.02 25.86 -31.41
N PRO A 683 1.93 26.85 -31.52
CA PRO A 683 1.64 28.09 -32.25
C PRO A 683 1.39 27.91 -33.76
N MET A 684 1.99 26.89 -34.39
CA MET A 684 1.73 26.59 -35.80
C MET A 684 0.30 26.03 -36.01
N ILE A 685 -0.20 25.26 -35.04
CA ILE A 685 -1.56 24.73 -35.07
C ILE A 685 -2.58 25.82 -34.67
N PHE A 686 -2.26 26.59 -33.64
CA PHE A 686 -3.11 27.63 -33.07
C PHE A 686 -2.39 28.98 -33.10
N HIS A 687 -2.52 29.70 -34.21
CA HIS A 687 -1.89 31.02 -34.41
C HIS A 687 -2.18 32.05 -33.30
N SER A 688 -3.33 31.92 -32.62
CA SER A 688 -3.71 32.75 -31.47
C SER A 688 -2.79 32.54 -30.24
N LEU A 689 -2.18 31.37 -30.10
CA LEU A 689 -1.19 31.06 -29.06
C LEU A 689 0.22 31.33 -29.57
N LYS A 690 0.81 32.46 -29.16
CA LYS A 690 2.24 32.73 -29.41
C LYS A 690 3.15 31.86 -28.53
N TRP A 691 4.41 31.68 -28.96
CA TRP A 691 5.42 30.84 -28.30
C TRP A 691 5.58 31.12 -26.80
N TYR A 692 5.50 32.38 -26.38
CA TYR A 692 5.66 32.78 -24.97
C TYR A 692 4.47 32.36 -24.10
N HIS A 693 3.25 32.25 -24.64
CA HIS A 693 2.10 31.72 -23.89
C HIS A 693 2.32 30.24 -23.57
N VAL A 694 2.79 29.48 -24.56
CA VAL A 694 3.10 28.06 -24.41
C VAL A 694 4.25 27.87 -23.40
N LEU A 695 5.30 28.69 -23.48
CA LEU A 695 6.40 28.67 -22.52
C LEU A 695 5.90 28.87 -21.07
N VAL A 696 5.06 29.90 -20.83
CA VAL A 696 4.50 30.15 -19.50
C VAL A 696 3.64 28.98 -19.02
N ALA A 697 2.83 28.38 -19.90
CA ALA A 697 2.04 27.21 -19.56
C ALA A 697 2.93 26.03 -19.11
N TYR A 698 4.03 25.78 -19.81
CA TYR A 698 5.02 24.74 -19.45
C TYR A 698 5.82 25.05 -18.18
N LEU A 699 5.99 26.31 -17.81
CA LEU A 699 6.63 26.67 -16.53
C LEU A 699 5.70 26.41 -15.33
N ILE A 700 4.39 26.65 -15.49
CA ILE A 700 3.39 26.49 -14.44
C ILE A 700 2.91 25.03 -14.32
N ALA A 701 2.88 24.29 -15.43
CA ALA A 701 2.29 22.96 -15.50
C ALA A 701 2.87 21.93 -14.52
N PRO A 702 4.19 21.85 -14.22
CA PRO A 702 4.72 20.89 -13.25
C PRO A 702 4.20 21.12 -11.82
N ILE A 703 3.99 22.38 -11.43
CA ILE A 703 3.44 22.74 -10.12
C ILE A 703 1.98 22.26 -10.04
N LEU A 704 1.19 22.56 -11.07
CA LEU A 704 -0.21 22.12 -11.13
C LEU A 704 -0.33 20.60 -11.26
N ALA A 705 0.59 19.95 -11.97
CA ALA A 705 0.68 18.50 -12.08
C ALA A 705 0.93 17.85 -10.72
N PHE A 706 1.82 18.42 -9.90
CA PHE A 706 2.01 17.96 -8.52
C PHE A 706 0.72 18.11 -7.69
N CYS A 707 0.09 19.28 -7.72
CA CYS A 707 -1.15 19.53 -6.97
C CYS A 707 -2.26 18.56 -7.39
N ASN A 708 -2.43 18.34 -8.70
CA ASN A 708 -3.41 17.43 -9.26
C ASN A 708 -3.14 15.99 -8.83
N SER A 709 -1.92 15.51 -9.02
CA SER A 709 -1.53 14.14 -8.69
C SER A 709 -1.60 13.88 -7.19
N TYR A 710 -1.31 14.87 -6.34
CA TYR A 710 -1.44 14.76 -4.89
C TYR A 710 -2.91 14.59 -4.49
N GLY A 711 -3.79 15.45 -5.02
CA GLY A 711 -5.24 15.32 -4.83
C GLY A 711 -5.78 13.97 -5.28
N ALA A 712 -5.43 13.54 -6.49
CA ALA A 712 -5.81 12.25 -7.02
C ALA A 712 -5.26 11.08 -6.19
N GLY A 713 -4.08 11.20 -5.60
CA GLY A 713 -3.53 10.18 -4.69
C GLY A 713 -4.30 10.03 -3.38
N LEU A 714 -4.98 11.09 -2.93
CA LEU A 714 -5.82 11.08 -1.73
C LEU A 714 -7.25 10.62 -2.02
N THR A 715 -7.84 11.05 -3.13
CA THR A 715 -9.29 10.94 -3.39
C THR A 715 -9.64 10.09 -4.61
N ASP A 716 -8.64 9.60 -5.34
CA ASP A 716 -8.77 8.88 -6.62
C ASP A 716 -9.24 9.74 -7.81
N TRP A 717 -9.49 11.03 -7.59
CA TRP A 717 -10.09 11.89 -8.61
C TRP A 717 -9.07 12.83 -9.25
N SER A 718 -8.90 12.75 -10.58
CA SER A 718 -8.13 13.71 -11.36
C SER A 718 -8.91 15.01 -11.54
N LEU A 719 -8.38 16.12 -11.02
CA LEU A 719 -8.94 17.46 -11.13
C LEU A 719 -8.36 18.24 -12.31
N ALA A 720 -7.74 17.55 -13.27
CA ALA A 720 -7.10 18.14 -14.44
C ALA A 720 -8.06 19.06 -15.22
N SER A 721 -9.34 18.69 -15.31
CA SER A 721 -10.39 19.50 -15.93
C SER A 721 -10.62 20.84 -15.23
N ASN A 722 -10.53 20.88 -13.90
CA ASN A 722 -10.72 22.10 -13.11
C ASN A 722 -9.51 23.06 -13.25
N TYR A 723 -8.29 22.52 -13.20
CA TYR A 723 -7.10 23.31 -13.48
C TYR A 723 -7.04 23.77 -14.95
N GLY A 724 -7.54 22.95 -15.88
CA GLY A 724 -7.70 23.33 -17.29
C GLY A 724 -8.57 24.58 -17.46
N LYS A 725 -9.66 24.72 -16.69
CA LYS A 725 -10.51 25.93 -16.72
C LYS A 725 -9.76 27.19 -16.27
N ILE A 726 -8.79 27.09 -15.36
CA ILE A 726 -7.93 28.22 -14.98
C ILE A 726 -7.10 28.66 -16.18
N ALA A 727 -6.55 27.69 -16.93
CA ALA A 727 -5.81 27.98 -18.15
C ALA A 727 -6.71 28.67 -19.19
N ILE A 728 -7.95 28.20 -19.38
CA ILE A 728 -8.93 28.88 -20.24
C ILE A 728 -9.00 30.36 -19.88
N LEU A 729 -9.32 30.68 -18.63
CA LEU A 729 -9.55 32.06 -18.21
C LEU A 729 -8.31 32.94 -18.35
N THR A 730 -7.15 32.40 -17.98
CA THR A 730 -5.89 33.14 -17.99
C THR A 730 -5.45 33.47 -19.41
N PHE A 731 -5.46 32.48 -20.31
CA PHE A 731 -4.99 32.66 -21.69
C PHE A 731 -6.06 33.30 -22.58
N SER A 732 -7.36 33.07 -22.33
CA SER A 732 -8.44 33.79 -23.00
C SER A 732 -8.34 35.29 -22.72
N TYR A 733 -8.16 35.68 -21.45
CA TYR A 733 -8.01 37.08 -21.06
C TYR A 733 -6.76 37.71 -21.69
N TRP A 734 -5.62 37.00 -21.64
CA TRP A 734 -4.35 37.52 -22.13
C TRP A 734 -4.36 37.77 -23.65
N VAL A 735 -5.02 36.91 -24.43
CA VAL A 735 -5.08 37.07 -25.90
C VAL A 735 -6.18 38.06 -26.32
N GLY A 736 -7.33 38.04 -25.65
CA GLY A 736 -8.48 38.91 -25.96
C GLY A 736 -9.33 38.43 -27.13
N LEU A 737 -10.54 38.98 -27.27
CA LEU A 737 -11.56 38.47 -28.21
C LEU A 737 -11.13 38.58 -29.66
N GLU A 738 -10.58 39.74 -30.02
CA GLU A 738 -10.23 40.11 -31.39
C GLU A 738 -9.06 39.29 -31.95
N ASN A 739 -8.17 38.79 -31.08
CA ASN A 739 -6.99 38.02 -31.48
C ASN A 739 -7.19 36.49 -31.39
N GLY A 740 -8.42 36.01 -31.20
CA GLY A 740 -8.72 34.58 -31.10
C GLY A 740 -8.63 34.02 -29.67
N GLY A 741 -8.93 34.83 -28.64
CA GLY A 741 -8.80 34.45 -27.23
C GLY A 741 -9.61 33.22 -26.84
N VAL A 742 -10.75 32.95 -27.48
CA VAL A 742 -11.57 31.76 -27.19
C VAL A 742 -10.80 30.48 -27.56
N ILE A 743 -10.21 30.44 -28.76
CA ILE A 743 -9.39 29.29 -29.18
C ILE A 743 -8.13 29.18 -28.33
N ALA A 744 -7.47 30.32 -28.03
CA ALA A 744 -6.27 30.31 -27.20
C ALA A 744 -6.55 29.74 -25.80
N GLY A 745 -7.65 30.12 -25.17
CA GLY A 745 -8.11 29.56 -23.90
C GLY A 745 -8.42 28.06 -23.99
N LEU A 746 -9.20 27.63 -24.98
CA LEU A 746 -9.55 26.22 -25.15
C LEU A 746 -8.34 25.34 -25.49
N ALA A 747 -7.38 25.83 -26.28
CA ALA A 747 -6.16 25.10 -26.62
C ALA A 747 -5.19 25.05 -25.43
N SER A 748 -4.98 26.16 -24.71
CA SER A 748 -4.16 26.14 -23.49
C SER A 748 -4.76 25.24 -22.39
N CYS A 749 -6.08 25.16 -22.31
CA CYS A 749 -6.78 24.19 -21.47
C CYS A 749 -6.42 22.76 -21.81
N GLY A 750 -6.45 22.39 -23.10
CA GLY A 750 -6.06 21.06 -23.51
C GLY A 750 -4.61 20.74 -23.16
N LEU A 751 -3.70 21.68 -23.38
CA LEU A 751 -2.30 21.54 -23.00
C LEU A 751 -2.14 21.28 -21.49
N VAL A 752 -2.76 22.09 -20.64
CA VAL A 752 -2.67 21.92 -19.17
C VAL A 752 -3.39 20.64 -18.73
N MET A 753 -4.59 20.38 -19.23
CA MET A 753 -5.38 19.20 -18.88
C MET A 753 -4.65 17.91 -19.24
N SER A 754 -4.08 17.79 -20.45
CA SER A 754 -3.32 16.62 -20.87
C SER A 754 -2.07 16.40 -20.02
N ILE A 755 -1.31 17.45 -19.68
CA ILE A 755 -0.12 17.33 -18.82
C ILE A 755 -0.51 16.84 -17.42
N LEU A 756 -1.55 17.42 -16.83
CA LEU A 756 -1.98 17.10 -15.47
C LEU A 756 -2.58 15.70 -15.36
N ASP A 757 -3.38 15.30 -16.35
CA ASP A 757 -4.05 14.00 -16.35
C ASP A 757 -3.07 12.86 -16.58
N THR A 758 -2.16 12.99 -17.54
CA THR A 758 -1.10 11.98 -17.80
C THR A 758 -0.11 11.87 -16.64
N ALA A 759 0.22 12.98 -15.98
CA ALA A 759 1.05 12.98 -14.78
C ALA A 759 0.38 12.24 -13.61
N SER A 760 -0.92 12.49 -13.38
CA SER A 760 -1.71 11.83 -12.33
C SER A 760 -1.90 10.35 -12.61
N GLY A 761 -2.24 10.00 -13.85
CA GLY A 761 -2.37 8.61 -14.30
C GLY A 761 -1.08 7.83 -14.10
N LEU A 762 0.07 8.38 -14.52
CA LEU A 762 1.37 7.74 -14.32
C LEU A 762 1.70 7.52 -12.83
N MET A 763 1.34 8.45 -11.94
CA MET A 763 1.56 8.25 -10.50
C MET A 763 0.66 7.15 -9.92
N GLY A 764 -0.58 7.05 -10.40
CA GLY A 764 -1.47 5.92 -10.11
C GLY A 764 -0.89 4.58 -10.59
N ASP A 765 -0.35 4.54 -11.82
CA ASP A 765 0.31 3.34 -12.36
C ASP A 765 1.60 2.99 -11.61
N PHE A 766 2.37 3.98 -11.12
CA PHE A 766 3.49 3.72 -10.22
C PHE A 766 3.02 3.11 -8.90
N LYS A 767 1.86 3.49 -8.36
CA LYS A 767 1.30 2.83 -7.18
C LYS A 767 0.92 1.38 -7.49
N THR A 768 0.27 1.13 -8.63
CA THR A 768 -0.06 -0.24 -9.07
C THR A 768 1.21 -1.07 -9.19
N GLY A 769 2.22 -0.55 -9.89
CA GLY A 769 3.51 -1.20 -10.08
C GLY A 769 4.27 -1.45 -8.78
N TYR A 770 4.22 -0.52 -7.82
CA TYR A 770 4.81 -0.70 -6.48
C TYR A 770 4.22 -1.90 -5.75
N LEU A 771 2.90 -2.11 -5.84
CA LEU A 771 2.19 -3.22 -5.18
C LEU A 771 2.25 -4.55 -5.96
N THR A 772 2.59 -4.53 -7.25
CA THR A 772 2.77 -5.75 -8.08
C THR A 772 4.24 -6.12 -8.33
N LEU A 773 5.19 -5.43 -7.67
CA LEU A 773 6.63 -5.52 -7.93
C LEU A 773 7.00 -5.31 -9.41
N THR A 774 6.26 -4.45 -10.11
CA THR A 774 6.56 -4.05 -11.49
C THR A 774 7.55 -2.89 -11.50
N SER A 775 8.52 -2.95 -12.41
CA SER A 775 9.59 -1.95 -12.47
C SER A 775 9.06 -0.56 -12.83
N PRO A 776 9.49 0.52 -12.15
CA PRO A 776 9.12 1.89 -12.53
C PRO A 776 9.50 2.23 -13.97
N ARG A 777 10.59 1.65 -14.51
CA ARG A 777 10.94 1.83 -15.93
C ARG A 777 9.92 1.18 -16.85
N SER A 778 9.48 -0.04 -16.54
CA SER A 778 8.43 -0.71 -17.31
C SER A 778 7.14 0.10 -17.30
N MET A 779 6.73 0.63 -16.14
CA MET A 779 5.53 1.47 -16.03
C MET A 779 5.66 2.72 -16.89
N PHE A 780 6.79 3.42 -16.82
CA PHE A 780 7.03 4.62 -17.61
C PHE A 780 6.99 4.35 -19.13
N PHE A 781 7.68 3.31 -19.61
CA PHE A 781 7.66 2.96 -21.03
C PHE A 781 6.31 2.43 -21.50
N SER A 782 5.59 1.70 -20.66
CA SER A 782 4.23 1.24 -20.96
C SER A 782 3.25 2.41 -21.07
N GLN A 783 3.41 3.42 -20.20
CA GLN A 783 2.66 4.68 -20.29
C GLN A 783 2.99 5.43 -21.59
N LEU A 784 4.28 5.53 -21.95
CA LEU A 784 4.72 6.17 -23.19
C LEU A 784 4.08 5.51 -24.41
N ILE A 785 4.08 4.18 -24.47
CA ILE A 785 3.45 3.41 -25.55
C ILE A 785 1.94 3.60 -25.54
N GLY A 786 1.28 3.46 -24.39
CA GLY A 786 -0.17 3.63 -24.27
C GLY A 786 -0.66 5.04 -24.61
N THR A 787 0.09 6.08 -24.20
CA THR A 787 -0.15 7.47 -24.58
C THR A 787 0.02 7.67 -26.08
N ALA A 788 1.05 7.09 -26.70
CA ALA A 788 1.22 7.13 -28.16
C ALA A 788 0.03 6.51 -28.89
N MET A 789 -0.42 5.33 -28.42
CA MET A 789 -1.59 4.65 -28.96
C MET A 789 -2.86 5.48 -28.77
N GLY A 790 -3.07 6.08 -27.59
CA GLY A 790 -4.19 6.99 -27.34
C GLY A 790 -4.21 8.20 -28.27
N CYS A 791 -3.06 8.85 -28.49
CA CYS A 791 -2.96 10.00 -29.39
C CYS A 791 -3.38 9.68 -30.84
N VAL A 792 -3.25 8.42 -31.27
CA VAL A 792 -3.67 7.96 -32.61
C VAL A 792 -5.11 7.42 -32.61
N ILE A 793 -5.43 6.53 -31.67
CA ILE A 793 -6.74 5.85 -31.60
C ILE A 793 -7.85 6.84 -31.26
N THR A 794 -7.63 7.75 -30.31
CA THR A 794 -8.66 8.69 -29.85
C THR A 794 -9.22 9.57 -30.99
N PRO A 795 -8.40 10.29 -31.80
CA PRO A 795 -8.91 11.05 -32.94
C PRO A 795 -9.65 10.20 -33.98
N LEU A 796 -9.19 8.96 -34.23
CA LEU A 796 -9.82 8.06 -35.20
C LEU A 796 -11.19 7.60 -34.72
N VAL A 797 -11.30 7.18 -33.46
CA VAL A 797 -12.57 6.80 -32.84
C VAL A 797 -13.53 7.98 -32.84
N PHE A 798 -13.07 9.15 -32.39
CA PHE A 798 -13.88 10.37 -32.40
C PHE A 798 -14.37 10.72 -33.81
N TRP A 799 -13.53 10.58 -34.84
CA TRP A 799 -13.91 10.85 -36.22
C TRP A 799 -15.04 9.93 -36.73
N ILE A 800 -15.07 8.67 -36.28
CA ILE A 800 -16.19 7.76 -36.58
C ILE A 800 -17.50 8.32 -36.00
N PHE A 801 -17.49 8.76 -34.73
CA PHE A 801 -18.67 9.37 -34.10
C PHE A 801 -19.08 10.68 -34.79
N ASN A 802 -18.11 11.54 -35.10
CA ASN A 802 -18.34 12.84 -35.73
C ASN A 802 -18.84 12.73 -37.17
N SER A 803 -18.47 11.66 -37.89
CA SER A 803 -18.96 11.37 -39.24
C SER A 803 -20.35 10.73 -39.24
N ALA A 804 -20.67 9.95 -38.20
CA ALA A 804 -21.94 9.22 -38.11
C ALA A 804 -23.06 10.01 -37.44
N TYR A 805 -22.74 10.92 -36.51
CA TYR A 805 -23.71 11.65 -35.70
C TYR A 805 -23.42 13.15 -35.67
N ARG A 806 -24.47 13.95 -35.48
CA ARG A 806 -24.32 15.38 -35.16
C ARG A 806 -23.99 15.51 -33.67
N LEU A 807 -22.71 15.72 -33.38
CA LEU A 807 -22.23 15.85 -32.00
C LEU A 807 -22.55 17.23 -31.44
N GLY A 808 -23.02 17.28 -30.20
CA GLY A 808 -23.33 18.54 -29.52
C GLY A 808 -24.73 19.09 -29.75
N ASP A 809 -25.63 18.29 -30.32
CA ASP A 809 -27.05 18.64 -30.46
C ASP A 809 -27.77 18.32 -29.14
N PRO A 810 -28.36 19.31 -28.43
CA PRO A 810 -29.06 19.08 -27.17
C PRO A 810 -30.19 18.06 -27.24
N GLU A 811 -30.83 17.92 -28.42
CA GLU A 811 -31.90 16.95 -28.66
C GLU A 811 -31.40 15.66 -29.35
N GLY A 812 -30.12 15.59 -29.68
CA GLY A 812 -29.48 14.46 -30.36
C GLY A 812 -29.03 13.35 -29.41
N SER A 813 -28.61 12.22 -29.99
CA SER A 813 -28.12 11.06 -29.22
C SER A 813 -26.80 11.32 -28.47
N TYR A 814 -26.07 12.37 -28.83
CA TYR A 814 -24.77 12.75 -28.26
C TYR A 814 -24.71 14.25 -27.99
N PRO A 815 -25.32 14.72 -26.88
CA PRO A 815 -25.48 16.14 -26.59
C PRO A 815 -24.19 16.87 -26.20
N ALA A 816 -23.14 16.14 -25.81
CA ALA A 816 -21.83 16.66 -25.43
C ALA A 816 -21.89 17.92 -24.53
N PRO A 817 -22.51 17.82 -23.34
CA PRO A 817 -22.90 18.99 -22.52
C PRO A 817 -21.71 19.86 -22.09
N TYR A 818 -20.51 19.28 -22.01
CA TYR A 818 -19.30 19.98 -21.63
C TYR A 818 -18.73 20.87 -22.75
N ALA A 819 -19.04 20.61 -24.02
CA ALA A 819 -18.49 21.40 -25.12
C ALA A 819 -18.97 22.86 -25.07
N LEU A 820 -20.29 23.06 -24.93
CA LEU A 820 -20.89 24.38 -24.77
C LEU A 820 -20.39 25.06 -23.49
N MET A 821 -20.29 24.32 -22.37
CA MET A 821 -19.83 24.86 -21.10
C MET A 821 -18.39 25.37 -21.19
N TYR A 822 -17.45 24.60 -21.76
CA TYR A 822 -16.04 25.03 -21.90
C TYR A 822 -15.91 26.23 -22.82
N ARG A 823 -16.68 26.29 -23.91
CA ARG A 823 -16.75 27.48 -24.77
C ARG A 823 -17.28 28.69 -24.00
N GLY A 824 -18.32 28.54 -23.19
CA GLY A 824 -18.85 29.59 -22.32
C GLY A 824 -17.81 30.11 -21.33
N ILE A 825 -17.00 29.23 -20.73
CA ILE A 825 -15.87 29.64 -19.86
C ILE A 825 -14.83 30.44 -20.66
N ALA A 826 -14.55 30.04 -21.90
CA ALA A 826 -13.59 30.74 -22.75
C ALA A 826 -14.07 32.14 -23.14
N LEU A 827 -15.36 32.31 -23.43
CA LEU A 827 -15.98 33.61 -23.68
C LEU A 827 -15.93 34.50 -22.43
N LEU A 828 -16.31 33.96 -21.27
CA LEU A 828 -16.19 34.66 -19.98
C LEU A 828 -14.75 35.09 -19.70
N GLY A 829 -13.77 34.21 -19.99
CA GLY A 829 -12.36 34.49 -19.78
C GLY A 829 -11.87 35.67 -20.61
N VAL A 830 -12.38 35.84 -21.82
CA VAL A 830 -12.03 36.98 -22.69
C VAL A 830 -12.56 38.30 -22.12
N GLU A 831 -13.72 38.30 -21.45
CA GLU A 831 -14.27 39.47 -20.76
C GLU A 831 -13.50 39.83 -19.48
N GLY A 832 -12.70 38.89 -18.94
CA GLY A 832 -11.86 39.06 -17.76
C GLY A 832 -12.59 38.87 -16.43
N PHE A 833 -11.84 38.85 -15.32
CA PHE A 833 -12.38 38.57 -13.96
C PHE A 833 -13.44 39.57 -13.47
N GLY A 834 -13.61 40.72 -14.15
CA GLY A 834 -14.65 41.70 -13.85
C GLY A 834 -16.06 41.28 -14.29
N SER A 835 -16.19 40.27 -15.16
CA SER A 835 -17.49 39.71 -15.60
C SER A 835 -18.06 38.68 -14.61
N LEU A 836 -17.28 38.31 -13.57
CA LEU A 836 -17.71 37.38 -12.54
C LEU A 836 -18.80 37.97 -11.65
N PRO A 837 -19.65 37.11 -11.05
CA PRO A 837 -20.65 37.54 -10.08
C PRO A 837 -20.05 38.39 -8.95
N LYS A 838 -20.83 39.31 -8.38
CA LYS A 838 -20.35 40.21 -7.32
C LYS A 838 -19.76 39.42 -6.15
N HIS A 839 -18.64 39.89 -5.61
CA HIS A 839 -17.91 39.26 -4.50
C HIS A 839 -17.35 37.85 -4.78
N CYS A 840 -17.54 37.26 -5.97
CA CYS A 840 -17.02 35.93 -6.30
C CYS A 840 -15.50 35.86 -6.14
N LEU A 841 -14.77 36.81 -6.73
CA LEU A 841 -13.32 36.89 -6.63
C LEU A 841 -12.83 37.06 -5.17
N ASN A 842 -13.48 37.95 -4.40
CA ASN A 842 -13.11 38.19 -3.00
C ASN A 842 -13.31 36.93 -2.14
N LEU A 843 -14.40 36.19 -2.36
CA LEU A 843 -14.64 34.92 -1.69
C LEU A 843 -13.59 33.88 -2.09
N SER A 844 -13.27 33.75 -3.38
CA SER A 844 -12.21 32.85 -3.84
C SER A 844 -10.86 33.16 -3.18
N ILE A 845 -10.46 34.43 -3.08
CA ILE A 845 -9.22 34.84 -2.39
C ILE A 845 -9.28 34.47 -0.90
N CYS A 846 -10.41 34.72 -0.23
CA CYS A 846 -10.60 34.37 1.18
C CYS A 846 -10.43 32.85 1.42
N PHE A 847 -11.07 32.02 0.59
CA PHE A 847 -10.97 30.57 0.67
C PHE A 847 -9.58 30.02 0.29
N PHE A 848 -8.88 30.66 -0.64
CA PHE A 848 -7.48 30.36 -0.96
C PHE A 848 -6.57 30.58 0.26
N VAL A 849 -6.70 31.74 0.91
CA VAL A 849 -5.93 32.07 2.12
C VAL A 849 -6.31 31.15 3.27
N ALA A 850 -7.60 30.85 3.45
CA ALA A 850 -8.07 29.91 4.47
C ALA A 850 -7.47 28.51 4.27
N ALA A 851 -7.38 28.00 3.04
CA ALA A 851 -6.75 26.71 2.76
C ALA A 851 -5.26 26.67 3.15
N ILE A 852 -4.52 27.76 2.88
CA ILE A 852 -3.12 27.90 3.29
C ILE A 852 -3.01 27.93 4.83
N LEU A 853 -3.86 28.70 5.50
CA LEU A 853 -3.86 28.84 6.95
C LEU A 853 -4.21 27.53 7.66
N ILE A 854 -5.22 26.79 7.20
CA ILE A 854 -5.59 25.49 7.76
C ILE A 854 -4.40 24.53 7.71
N ASN A 855 -3.70 24.49 6.57
CA ASN A 855 -2.53 23.63 6.42
C ASN A 855 -1.35 24.11 7.28
N LEU A 856 -1.11 25.42 7.38
CA LEU A 856 -0.08 25.98 8.25
C LEU A 856 -0.33 25.63 9.72
N VAL A 857 -1.56 25.83 10.20
CA VAL A 857 -2.00 25.45 11.55
C VAL A 857 -1.81 23.96 11.78
N THR A 858 -2.18 23.12 10.81
CA THR A 858 -2.00 21.67 10.88
C THR A 858 -0.52 21.29 11.06
N GLN A 859 0.39 21.92 10.31
CA GLN A 859 1.83 21.66 10.44
C GLN A 859 2.42 22.21 11.76
N LEU A 860 1.97 23.38 12.21
CA LEU A 860 2.39 23.93 13.50
C LEU A 860 1.94 23.05 14.67
N LEU A 861 0.69 22.57 14.66
CA LEU A 861 0.18 21.66 15.68
C LEU A 861 0.92 20.32 15.69
N LYS A 862 1.31 19.79 14.52
CA LYS A 862 2.17 18.60 14.45
C LYS A 862 3.53 18.81 15.11
N LYS A 863 4.08 20.04 15.05
CA LYS A 863 5.40 20.37 15.58
C LYS A 863 5.39 20.73 17.06
N PHE A 864 4.39 21.49 17.51
CA PHE A 864 4.34 22.07 18.86
C PHE A 864 3.41 21.33 19.82
N GLU A 865 2.36 20.65 19.33
CA GLU A 865 1.28 20.09 20.16
C GLU A 865 1.08 18.58 19.88
N THR A 866 2.07 17.77 20.22
CA THR A 866 2.04 16.31 20.05
C THR A 866 1.25 15.57 21.15
N LYS A 867 0.94 16.24 22.26
CA LYS A 867 0.31 15.65 23.46
C LYS A 867 -1.15 15.23 23.23
N TYR A 868 -2.00 16.12 22.71
CA TYR A 868 -3.43 15.85 22.50
C TYR A 868 -3.77 15.38 21.08
N ARG A 869 -2.80 15.35 20.17
CA ARG A 869 -2.95 14.90 18.77
C ARG A 869 -4.11 15.57 18.01
N ILE A 870 -4.41 16.83 18.34
CA ILE A 870 -5.52 17.62 17.78
C ILE A 870 -5.43 17.76 16.26
N TYR A 871 -4.21 17.77 15.72
CA TYR A 871 -3.96 17.80 14.27
C TYR A 871 -4.64 16.64 13.50
N ARG A 872 -5.01 15.54 14.18
CA ARG A 872 -5.74 14.42 13.58
C ARG A 872 -7.21 14.70 13.32
N PHE A 873 -7.77 15.82 13.78
CA PHE A 873 -9.17 16.18 13.56
C PHE A 873 -9.34 17.31 12.54
N ILE A 874 -8.24 17.90 12.06
CA ILE A 874 -8.30 18.99 11.09
C ILE A 874 -8.51 18.38 9.69
N PRO A 875 -9.59 18.74 8.98
CA PRO A 875 -9.87 18.23 7.65
C PRO A 875 -8.89 18.79 6.62
N SER A 876 -8.64 18.03 5.56
CA SER A 876 -7.83 18.49 4.42
C SER A 876 -8.64 19.46 3.56
N PRO A 877 -8.17 20.71 3.35
CA PRO A 877 -8.82 21.66 2.47
C PRO A 877 -9.02 21.16 1.04
N MET A 878 -8.04 20.42 0.49
CA MET A 878 -8.15 19.80 -0.84
C MET A 878 -9.35 18.86 -0.93
N CYS A 879 -9.50 17.95 0.05
CA CYS A 879 -10.62 17.03 0.09
C CYS A 879 -11.95 17.77 0.28
N MET A 880 -12.00 18.78 1.15
CA MET A 880 -13.22 19.59 1.33
C MET A 880 -13.68 20.31 0.07
N ALA A 881 -12.75 20.72 -0.80
CA ALA A 881 -13.06 21.49 -2.00
C ALA A 881 -13.73 20.67 -3.11
N ILE A 882 -13.57 19.34 -3.15
CA ILE A 882 -14.16 18.49 -4.20
C ILE A 882 -15.70 18.52 -4.15
N PRO A 883 -16.36 18.32 -2.99
CA PRO A 883 -17.81 18.45 -2.85
C PRO A 883 -18.37 19.82 -3.24
N PHE A 884 -17.61 20.90 -3.07
CA PHE A 884 -18.06 22.26 -3.42
C PHE A 884 -18.50 22.34 -4.89
N TYR A 885 -17.83 21.57 -5.75
CA TYR A 885 -18.12 21.46 -7.17
C TYR A 885 -19.10 20.32 -7.50
N LEU A 886 -18.83 19.10 -7.03
CA LEU A 886 -19.56 17.90 -7.51
C LEU A 886 -20.92 17.69 -6.81
N GLY A 887 -21.02 17.91 -5.50
CA GLY A 887 -22.17 17.49 -4.69
C GLY A 887 -21.75 16.83 -3.39
N GLY A 888 -22.72 16.47 -2.54
CA GLY A 888 -22.44 15.74 -1.30
C GLY A 888 -22.68 14.22 -1.38
N TYR A 889 -23.34 13.73 -2.43
CA TYR A 889 -23.79 12.34 -2.54
C TYR A 889 -22.65 11.32 -2.42
N PHE A 890 -21.60 11.45 -3.23
CA PHE A 890 -20.47 10.52 -3.21
C PHE A 890 -19.67 10.57 -1.90
N ALA A 891 -19.64 11.71 -1.22
CA ALA A 891 -18.96 11.85 0.07
C ALA A 891 -19.66 11.01 1.17
N ILE A 892 -20.99 10.93 1.10
CA ILE A 892 -21.79 10.09 2.00
C ILE A 892 -21.49 8.62 1.73
N ASP A 893 -21.49 8.19 0.47
CA ASP A 893 -21.15 6.83 0.07
C ASP A 893 -19.74 6.42 0.55
N MET A 894 -18.75 7.29 0.40
CA MET A 894 -17.38 7.05 0.89
C MET A 894 -17.32 6.95 2.43
N CYS A 895 -18.09 7.77 3.15
CA CYS A 895 -18.21 7.66 4.61
C CYS A 895 -18.83 6.33 5.04
N VAL A 896 -19.85 5.82 4.32
CA VAL A 896 -20.43 4.49 4.57
C VAL A 896 -19.36 3.41 4.41
N GLY A 897 -18.50 3.50 3.39
CA GLY A 897 -17.34 2.61 3.25
C GLY A 897 -16.42 2.60 4.47
N SER A 898 -16.04 3.76 4.98
CA SER A 898 -15.25 3.85 6.21
C SER A 898 -15.98 3.29 7.44
N LEU A 899 -17.30 3.47 7.54
CA LEU A 899 -18.09 2.88 8.63
C LEU A 899 -18.13 1.35 8.55
N ILE A 900 -18.23 0.78 7.35
CA ILE A 900 -18.13 -0.67 7.13
C ILE A 900 -16.77 -1.18 7.61
N LEU A 901 -15.67 -0.53 7.18
CA LEU A 901 -14.33 -0.92 7.62
C LEU A 901 -14.15 -0.78 9.14
N PHE A 902 -14.67 0.29 9.73
CA PHE A 902 -14.63 0.51 11.17
C PHE A 902 -15.42 -0.57 11.93
N GLY A 903 -16.59 -0.96 11.45
CA GLY A 903 -17.37 -2.08 11.99
C GLY A 903 -16.62 -3.41 11.89
N MET A 904 -15.94 -3.66 10.76
CA MET A 904 -15.07 -4.83 10.61
C MET A 904 -13.91 -4.81 11.61
N GLN A 905 -13.30 -3.65 11.84
CA GLN A 905 -12.21 -3.47 12.81
C GLN A 905 -12.69 -3.67 14.26
N MET A 906 -13.90 -3.22 14.59
CA MET A 906 -14.52 -3.46 15.89
C MET A 906 -14.78 -4.94 16.14
N TYR A 907 -15.21 -5.67 15.11
CA TYR A 907 -15.43 -7.11 15.22
C TYR A 907 -14.13 -7.90 15.31
N ASN A 908 -13.19 -7.65 14.40
CA ASN A 908 -11.87 -8.28 14.40
C ASN A 908 -10.86 -7.44 13.59
N LYS A 909 -9.92 -6.80 14.29
CA LYS A 909 -8.88 -5.95 13.70
C LYS A 909 -8.03 -6.67 12.66
N GLN A 910 -7.67 -7.93 12.91
CA GLN A 910 -6.82 -8.72 12.01
C GLN A 910 -7.57 -9.06 10.72
N LYS A 911 -8.80 -9.56 10.81
CA LYS A 911 -9.64 -9.82 9.63
C LYS A 911 -9.92 -8.54 8.83
N ALA A 912 -10.10 -7.40 9.49
CA ALA A 912 -10.27 -6.13 8.79
C ALA A 912 -9.00 -5.72 8.01
N LYS A 913 -7.81 -5.94 8.58
CA LYS A 913 -6.53 -5.71 7.89
C LYS A 913 -6.34 -6.65 6.70
N ASP A 914 -6.67 -7.94 6.89
CA ASP A 914 -6.43 -8.97 5.88
C ASP A 914 -7.45 -8.96 4.73
N PHE A 915 -8.73 -8.70 5.02
CA PHE A 915 -9.82 -8.79 4.04
C PHE A 915 -10.40 -7.43 3.63
N GLY A 916 -10.21 -6.37 4.41
CA GLY A 916 -10.73 -5.03 4.11
C GLY A 916 -10.35 -4.54 2.70
N PRO A 917 -9.06 -4.54 2.33
CA PRO A 917 -8.63 -4.17 0.98
C PRO A 917 -9.22 -5.07 -0.11
N ALA A 918 -9.36 -6.38 0.14
CA ALA A 918 -9.92 -7.33 -0.81
C ALA A 918 -11.41 -7.10 -1.07
N VAL A 919 -12.20 -6.86 -0.02
CA VAL A 919 -13.63 -6.51 -0.12
C VAL A 919 -13.82 -5.19 -0.83
N ALA A 920 -13.05 -4.16 -0.45
CA ALA A 920 -13.12 -2.84 -1.06
C ALA A 920 -12.78 -2.90 -2.55
N SER A 921 -11.72 -3.62 -2.91
CA SER A 921 -11.33 -3.85 -4.30
C SER A 921 -12.46 -4.56 -5.05
N GLY A 922 -13.04 -5.64 -4.51
CA GLY A 922 -14.14 -6.34 -5.16
C GLY A 922 -15.36 -5.46 -5.42
N LEU A 923 -15.74 -4.59 -4.48
CA LEU A 923 -16.82 -3.61 -4.68
C LEU A 923 -16.53 -2.62 -5.82
N ILE A 924 -15.30 -2.08 -5.88
CA ILE A 924 -14.89 -1.20 -7.00
C ILE A 924 -14.89 -1.97 -8.32
N CYS A 925 -14.36 -3.20 -8.31
CA CYS A 925 -14.23 -4.03 -9.50
C CYS A 925 -15.58 -4.43 -10.11
N GLY A 926 -16.55 -4.81 -9.27
CA GLY A 926 -17.84 -5.32 -9.74
C GLY A 926 -18.65 -4.25 -10.47
N ASP A 927 -18.79 -3.08 -9.84
CA ASP A 927 -19.51 -1.93 -10.36
C ASP A 927 -18.84 -1.38 -11.64
N SER A 928 -17.51 -1.21 -11.60
CA SER A 928 -16.74 -0.75 -12.76
C SER A 928 -16.84 -1.70 -13.96
N LEU A 929 -16.87 -3.02 -13.72
CA LEU A 929 -17.00 -3.99 -14.80
C LEU A 929 -18.42 -4.04 -15.37
N TRP A 930 -19.46 -3.88 -14.53
CA TRP A 930 -20.84 -3.78 -15.00
C TRP A 930 -21.03 -2.59 -15.98
N GLY A 931 -20.24 -1.54 -15.82
CA GLY A 931 -20.18 -0.42 -16.77
C GLY A 931 -19.95 -0.85 -18.23
N ILE A 932 -19.29 -1.98 -18.49
CA ILE A 932 -19.05 -2.49 -19.86
C ILE A 932 -20.34 -3.05 -20.48
N PRO A 933 -21.02 -4.08 -19.91
CA PRO A 933 -22.35 -4.51 -20.39
C PRO A 933 -23.35 -3.36 -20.51
N ALA A 934 -23.41 -2.47 -19.52
CA ALA A 934 -24.28 -1.29 -19.57
C ALA A 934 -23.98 -0.39 -20.78
N SER A 935 -22.69 -0.19 -21.08
CA SER A 935 -22.26 0.58 -22.26
C SER A 935 -22.65 -0.11 -23.58
N PHE A 936 -22.54 -1.45 -23.66
CA PHE A 936 -22.98 -2.23 -24.81
C PHE A 936 -24.50 -2.20 -25.00
N LEU A 937 -25.27 -2.35 -23.93
CA LEU A 937 -26.74 -2.22 -23.96
C LEU A 937 -27.15 -0.83 -24.44
N ALA A 938 -26.49 0.20 -23.91
CA ALA A 938 -26.69 1.57 -24.38
C ALA A 938 -26.23 1.76 -25.84
N LEU A 939 -25.24 1.01 -26.34
CA LEU A 939 -24.80 1.06 -27.75
C LEU A 939 -25.83 0.39 -28.67
N ALA A 940 -26.50 -0.65 -28.18
CA ALA A 940 -27.58 -1.34 -28.87
C ALA A 940 -28.94 -0.61 -28.77
N GLY A 941 -29.00 0.57 -28.14
CA GLY A 941 -30.24 1.34 -27.95
C GLY A 941 -31.22 0.70 -26.97
N VAL A 942 -30.76 -0.21 -26.11
CA VAL A 942 -31.60 -0.88 -25.12
C VAL A 942 -31.75 0.01 -23.88
N ASN A 943 -33.00 0.41 -23.59
CA ASN A 943 -33.35 1.12 -22.38
C ASN A 943 -33.65 0.16 -21.22
N ALA A 944 -33.44 0.61 -20.00
CA ALA A 944 -33.81 -0.17 -18.83
C ALA A 944 -35.34 -0.41 -18.77
N PRO A 945 -35.78 -1.57 -18.26
CA PRO A 945 -37.19 -1.95 -18.28
C PRO A 945 -38.06 -1.11 -17.33
N PHE A 946 -37.56 -0.76 -16.14
CA PHE A 946 -38.34 -0.11 -15.09
C PHE A 946 -37.78 1.28 -14.73
N CYS A 947 -38.64 2.18 -14.28
CA CYS A 947 -38.26 3.45 -13.65
C CYS A 947 -38.68 3.38 -12.19
N LEU A 948 -37.72 3.37 -11.26
CA LEU A 948 -37.99 3.57 -9.84
C LEU A 948 -37.98 5.07 -9.56
N LYS A 949 -39.11 5.64 -9.13
CA LYS A 949 -39.25 7.05 -8.77
C LYS A 949 -40.04 7.13 -7.46
N LEU A 950 -39.49 7.76 -6.43
CA LEU A 950 -40.03 7.76 -5.06
C LEU A 950 -40.28 9.18 -4.56
#